data_AF-A0A9X3E4P2-F1
#
_entry.id   AF-A0A9X3E4P2-F1
#
_cell.length_a   1.000
_cell.length_b   1.000
_cell.length_c   1.000
_cell.angle_alpha   90.00
_cell.angle_beta   90.00
_cell.angle_gamma   90.00
#
_symmetry.space_group_name_H-M   'P 1'
#
loop_
_entity.id
_entity.type
_entity.pdbx_description
1 polymer ?
#
loop_
_entity_poly.entity_id
_entity_poly.type
_entity_poly.pdbx_seq_one_letter_code
_entity_poly.pdbx_strand_id
1 'polypeptide(L)'
;MLCRSKFLISVAVVSLLGSRAVYAGGSVLPLSDIPGPLPANNLGVAYLDISGDGNTVAGIVRTGVYSYRPYTFTATGKTELSMPAGDDVGYAYGVSEDGTVVVGYTSVDPYSHNKAQVWRNGVRTQLADLEPQPDALLTPRSSIAYAVSGDGHVVAGTSILSAYPGAGVYHAVRWVDDGAAQDLQGGGFLSSMARAASSDGSVIVGYGGASAHTEEAFRWTSSTGMVGLGVLAAHEAATARSRALGVSADGAVVAGVSMSAAGAQEAFRWTAGSGMVGLGYFSGGTYSAASGINADGSVVVGSADRTGDGVVGFRWTETGGMQSVGDWLSANGVSTGTDKFTSADGVDDTGNVVFGNGQINGSTQRYIARVATTPTPTPTPTPTPTPTPTPTPTPTPTPTPTPTPTPTPTPTPTPTPTPTPTPPGTGVIGLDDYIESLASLAAPLSTVSAMSNLSLWGAHHRILADNGLSSNRCFWITGDLSRLNDGDANQYVGELGACADVGDFRIGGSFGLSRVDQDLAFGGSSRIDGYYFYGEADYTIPGTSIVASLSGYAGNWNTDISRNYLNGADVDTSTGSPDARSWAVRARVDWLNAVQWGQFYLSPYAAYTQGRGTVDAYTESGGGFPVSIDEYSQTARESRIGTSVKVALAKRTELRVNGEWVHRFDGDGPPVTGEILGGLGTFATPGQKVSSDWARVGADLDQRIGANAVLTVSLHGALGQSEDASASGSVSLKVGF
;
A
#
# COMPACT_ATOMS: atom_id res chain seq x y z
N MET A 1 -14.64 -8.77 -8.26
CA MET A 1 -16.10 -8.90 -8.44
C MET A 1 -16.73 -7.98 -7.43
N LEU A 2 -17.05 -6.77 -7.90
CA LEU A 2 -17.37 -5.58 -7.11
C LEU A 2 -18.30 -4.73 -7.99
N CYS A 3 -19.59 -4.64 -7.66
CA CYS A 3 -20.58 -3.88 -8.44
C CYS A 3 -20.90 -2.50 -7.83
N ARG A 4 -19.92 -1.59 -7.97
CA ARG A 4 -19.89 -0.13 -8.22
C ARG A 4 -20.88 0.89 -7.61
N SER A 5 -20.21 1.92 -7.08
CA SER A 5 -20.64 3.29 -6.76
C SER A 5 -21.19 4.08 -7.94
N LYS A 6 -22.24 4.85 -7.67
CA LYS A 6 -22.82 5.79 -8.63
C LYS A 6 -23.14 7.10 -7.92
N PHE A 7 -22.30 8.09 -8.22
CA PHE A 7 -22.40 9.44 -7.69
C PHE A 7 -23.55 10.23 -8.32
N LEU A 8 -24.15 11.11 -7.52
CA LEU A 8 -24.89 12.24 -8.04
C LEU A 8 -24.71 13.48 -7.17
N ILE A 9 -23.95 14.42 -7.73
CA ILE A 9 -24.01 15.88 -7.62
C ILE A 9 -25.00 16.40 -6.57
N SER A 10 -24.48 16.68 -5.38
CA SER A 10 -24.65 17.95 -4.68
C SER A 10 -23.57 18.04 -3.62
N VAL A 11 -22.88 19.19 -3.59
CA VAL A 11 -21.63 19.45 -2.86
C VAL A 11 -20.39 18.85 -3.55
N ALA A 12 -20.06 19.44 -4.70
CA ALA A 12 -18.68 19.90 -4.85
C ALA A 12 -18.31 20.70 -3.59
N VAL A 13 -17.11 20.47 -3.05
CA VAL A 13 -16.55 21.05 -1.81
C VAL A 13 -16.81 20.25 -0.52
N VAL A 14 -16.19 19.07 -0.35
CA VAL A 14 -15.48 18.70 0.90
C VAL A 14 -14.44 17.62 0.54
N SER A 15 -13.16 17.88 0.82
CA SER A 15 -11.97 17.05 0.54
C SER A 15 -11.33 17.14 -0.86
N LEU A 16 -11.11 18.37 -1.34
CA LEU A 16 -9.98 18.68 -2.25
C LEU A 16 -8.66 18.89 -1.46
N LEU A 17 -8.55 18.33 -0.26
CA LEU A 17 -7.36 18.42 0.58
C LEU A 17 -6.63 17.07 0.55
N GLY A 18 -5.77 16.91 -0.46
CA GLY A 18 -4.55 16.10 -0.45
C GLY A 18 -4.58 14.73 0.22
N SER A 19 -5.43 13.81 -0.23
CA SER A 19 -5.24 12.38 0.09
C SER A 19 -3.82 11.97 -0.31
N ARG A 20 -3.00 11.55 0.67
CA ARG A 20 -1.62 11.09 0.41
C ARG A 20 -1.61 9.65 -0.07
N ALA A 21 -2.68 8.90 0.18
CA ALA A 21 -2.90 7.53 -0.27
C ALA A 21 -3.96 7.43 -1.40
N VAL A 22 -3.80 6.44 -2.28
CA VAL A 22 -4.78 6.00 -3.29
C VAL A 22 -4.88 4.49 -3.23
N TYR A 23 -6.08 3.96 -3.42
CA TYR A 23 -6.25 2.54 -3.71
C TYR A 23 -6.19 2.35 -5.23
N ALA A 24 -5.07 1.93 -5.82
CA ALA A 24 -4.89 1.78 -7.27
C ALA A 24 -4.09 0.52 -7.59
N GLY A 25 -4.43 -0.21 -8.66
CA GLY A 25 -3.78 -1.49 -8.97
C GLY A 25 -4.08 -2.59 -7.94
N GLY A 26 -5.29 -2.57 -7.36
CA GLY A 26 -5.64 -3.39 -6.20
C GLY A 26 -4.89 -2.99 -4.94
N SER A 27 -4.03 -1.95 -5.00
CA SER A 27 -3.04 -1.66 -3.97
C SER A 27 -3.33 -0.36 -3.23
N VAL A 28 -3.16 -0.32 -1.92
CA VAL A 28 -3.00 0.97 -1.21
C VAL A 28 -1.59 1.50 -1.51
N LEU A 29 -1.51 2.66 -2.15
CA LEU A 29 -0.28 3.29 -2.62
C LEU A 29 -0.20 4.76 -2.21
N PRO A 30 0.99 5.28 -1.88
CA PRO A 30 1.20 6.72 -1.79
C PRO A 30 0.97 7.36 -3.16
N LEU A 31 0.17 8.43 -3.20
CA LEU A 31 -0.06 9.20 -4.42
C LEU A 31 1.26 9.75 -4.98
N SER A 32 2.25 10.07 -4.14
CA SER A 32 3.58 10.48 -4.60
C SER A 32 4.30 9.42 -5.43
N ASP A 33 4.01 8.15 -5.17
CA ASP A 33 4.83 7.03 -5.65
C ASP A 33 4.23 6.37 -6.88
N ILE A 34 2.95 6.62 -7.16
CA ILE A 34 2.36 6.25 -8.44
C ILE A 34 3.12 7.01 -9.55
N PRO A 35 3.73 6.32 -10.54
CA PRO A 35 4.47 6.98 -11.60
C PRO A 35 3.61 7.95 -12.40
N GLY A 36 4.24 8.95 -13.03
CA GLY A 36 3.55 9.89 -13.90
C GLY A 36 3.21 11.23 -13.24
N PRO A 37 3.21 12.32 -14.02
CA PRO A 37 3.04 13.66 -13.50
C PRO A 37 1.56 13.95 -13.17
N LEU A 38 1.35 14.69 -12.09
CA LEU A 38 0.17 15.52 -11.96
C LEU A 38 0.46 16.88 -12.61
N PRO A 39 -0.56 17.65 -13.02
CA PRO A 39 -0.37 19.01 -13.52
C PRO A 39 0.34 19.87 -12.48
N ALA A 40 1.24 20.76 -12.91
CA ALA A 40 2.01 21.62 -12.01
C ALA A 40 1.12 22.54 -11.13
N ASN A 41 -0.09 22.85 -11.60
CA ASN A 41 -1.10 23.62 -10.89
C ASN A 41 -2.17 22.74 -10.21
N ASN A 42 -1.84 21.49 -9.86
CA ASN A 42 -2.74 20.61 -9.11
C ASN A 42 -3.13 21.24 -7.77
N LEU A 43 -4.45 21.41 -7.56
CA LEU A 43 -5.08 21.94 -6.34
C LEU A 43 -5.77 20.84 -5.52
N GLY A 44 -5.76 19.59 -5.98
CA GLY A 44 -6.36 18.44 -5.29
C GLY A 44 -6.81 17.35 -6.27
N VAL A 45 -6.86 16.12 -5.77
CA VAL A 45 -7.33 14.92 -6.48
C VAL A 45 -8.62 14.44 -5.84
N ALA A 46 -9.59 14.01 -6.65
CA ALA A 46 -10.79 13.35 -6.19
C ALA A 46 -11.01 12.04 -6.95
N TYR A 47 -11.30 10.97 -6.21
CA TYR A 47 -11.61 9.65 -6.76
C TYR A 47 -13.12 9.51 -6.89
N LEU A 48 -13.58 9.09 -8.06
CA LEU A 48 -15.00 9.06 -8.41
C LEU A 48 -15.52 7.63 -8.61
N ASP A 49 -14.69 6.71 -9.13
CA ASP A 49 -15.08 5.30 -9.26
C ASP A 49 -13.90 4.31 -9.20
N ILE A 50 -14.26 3.12 -8.73
CA ILE A 50 -13.51 1.88 -8.50
C ILE A 50 -13.53 0.80 -9.59
N SER A 51 -12.46 0.34 -10.26
CA SER A 51 -12.59 -0.90 -11.03
C SER A 51 -12.93 -2.11 -10.14
N GLY A 52 -13.66 -3.11 -10.66
CA GLY A 52 -14.14 -4.21 -9.83
C GLY A 52 -13.08 -5.28 -9.53
N ASP A 53 -11.95 -5.21 -10.21
CA ASP A 53 -10.67 -5.85 -9.84
C ASP A 53 -9.80 -4.95 -8.94
N GLY A 54 -10.24 -3.74 -8.62
CA GLY A 54 -9.50 -2.75 -7.82
C GLY A 54 -8.33 -2.09 -8.54
N ASN A 55 -8.04 -2.46 -9.79
CA ASN A 55 -6.81 -2.07 -10.48
C ASN A 55 -6.76 -0.63 -11.01
N THR A 56 -7.92 -0.03 -11.24
CA THR A 56 -8.06 1.26 -11.89
C THR A 56 -9.03 2.14 -11.12
N VAL A 57 -8.57 3.29 -10.67
CA VAL A 57 -9.44 4.33 -10.11
C VAL A 57 -9.65 5.41 -11.15
N ALA A 58 -10.91 5.73 -11.43
CA ALA A 58 -11.31 6.87 -12.23
C ALA A 58 -11.55 8.09 -11.31
N GLY A 59 -11.09 9.25 -11.74
CA GLY A 59 -11.24 10.47 -10.94
C GLY A 59 -10.91 11.75 -11.69
N ILE A 60 -10.72 12.81 -10.91
CA ILE A 60 -10.38 14.13 -11.43
C ILE A 60 -9.21 14.74 -10.67
N VAL A 61 -8.46 15.57 -11.38
CA VAL A 61 -7.46 16.46 -10.83
C VAL A 61 -7.92 17.90 -11.05
N ARG A 62 -7.99 18.68 -9.97
CA ARG A 62 -8.40 20.09 -10.05
C ARG A 62 -7.19 20.96 -10.38
N THR A 63 -7.30 21.78 -11.41
CA THR A 63 -6.22 22.65 -11.90
C THR A 63 -6.55 24.14 -11.80
N GLY A 64 -7.79 24.47 -11.47
CA GLY A 64 -8.28 25.84 -11.33
C GLY A 64 -9.60 25.89 -10.56
N VAL A 65 -10.23 27.07 -10.46
CA VAL A 65 -11.50 27.21 -9.73
C VAL A 65 -12.58 26.30 -10.31
N TYR A 66 -12.67 26.26 -11.64
CA TYR A 66 -13.61 25.45 -12.41
C TYR A 66 -12.95 24.57 -13.46
N SER A 67 -11.62 24.38 -13.37
CA SER A 67 -10.84 23.61 -14.33
C SER A 67 -10.51 22.24 -13.75
N TYR A 68 -10.84 21.19 -14.48
CA TYR A 68 -10.73 19.80 -14.05
C TYR A 68 -10.14 18.95 -15.17
N ARG A 69 -9.26 18.01 -14.81
CA ARG A 69 -8.70 17.03 -15.74
C ARG A 69 -9.15 15.62 -15.34
N PRO A 70 -9.67 14.81 -16.27
CA PRO A 70 -10.06 13.44 -15.99
C PRO A 70 -8.80 12.57 -15.92
N TYR A 71 -8.70 11.73 -14.91
CA TYR A 71 -7.54 10.88 -14.67
C TYR A 71 -7.96 9.44 -14.39
N THR A 72 -7.06 8.52 -14.74
CA THR A 72 -7.02 7.19 -14.16
C THR A 72 -5.78 7.05 -13.28
N PHE A 73 -5.93 6.31 -12.19
CA PHE A 73 -4.86 5.95 -11.28
C PHE A 73 -4.76 4.43 -11.22
N THR A 74 -3.60 3.90 -11.59
CA THR A 74 -3.22 2.49 -11.49
C THR A 74 -1.92 2.39 -10.70
N ALA A 75 -1.51 1.19 -10.27
CA ALA A 75 -0.20 1.02 -9.65
C ALA A 75 0.95 1.46 -10.57
N THR A 76 0.77 1.35 -11.88
CA THR A 76 1.79 1.65 -12.88
C THR A 76 1.78 3.10 -13.36
N GLY A 77 0.75 3.89 -13.03
CA GLY A 77 0.69 5.25 -13.54
C GLY A 77 -0.53 6.08 -13.16
N LYS A 78 -0.29 7.39 -13.02
CA LYS A 78 -1.27 8.47 -13.11
C LYS A 78 -1.39 8.86 -14.57
N THR A 79 -2.55 8.59 -15.18
CA THR A 79 -2.76 8.86 -16.61
C THR A 79 -3.89 9.85 -16.78
N GLU A 80 -3.55 11.03 -17.31
CA GLU A 80 -4.54 11.99 -17.79
C GLU A 80 -5.28 11.39 -18.97
N LEU A 81 -6.61 11.32 -18.87
CA LEU A 81 -7.45 10.89 -19.96
C LEU A 81 -7.56 12.01 -20.98
N SER A 82 -7.36 11.69 -22.26
CA SER A 82 -7.30 12.71 -23.29
C SER A 82 -8.61 13.50 -23.40
N MET A 83 -8.51 14.80 -23.70
CA MET A 83 -9.64 15.71 -23.90
C MET A 83 -9.58 16.36 -25.28
N PRO A 84 -10.72 16.78 -25.88
CA PRO A 84 -10.72 17.61 -27.07
C PRO A 84 -9.92 18.91 -26.87
N ALA A 85 -9.30 19.42 -27.95
CA ALA A 85 -8.57 20.68 -27.88
C ALA A 85 -9.53 21.84 -27.61
N GLY A 86 -9.22 22.65 -26.58
CA GLY A 86 -10.07 23.77 -26.15
C GLY A 86 -11.01 23.44 -24.99
N ASP A 87 -11.16 22.17 -24.63
CA ASP A 87 -11.90 21.77 -23.42
C ASP A 87 -11.04 22.02 -22.17
N ASP A 88 -11.63 22.59 -21.12
CA ASP A 88 -10.96 22.86 -19.83
C ASP A 88 -11.60 22.13 -18.64
N VAL A 89 -12.68 21.40 -18.90
CA VAL A 89 -13.40 20.60 -17.91
C VAL A 89 -13.47 19.16 -18.41
N GLY A 90 -12.99 18.21 -17.62
CA GLY A 90 -13.22 16.79 -17.88
C GLY A 90 -13.41 16.00 -16.60
N TYR A 91 -14.38 15.09 -16.63
CA TYR A 91 -14.74 14.20 -15.54
C TYR A 91 -14.66 12.75 -15.99
N ALA A 92 -14.14 11.88 -15.12
CA ALA A 92 -14.17 10.43 -15.27
C ALA A 92 -15.07 9.86 -14.17
N TYR A 93 -16.33 9.54 -14.50
CA TYR A 93 -17.37 9.20 -13.52
C TYR A 93 -17.53 7.70 -13.27
N GLY A 94 -17.31 6.87 -14.30
CA GLY A 94 -17.52 5.43 -14.20
C GLY A 94 -16.38 4.67 -14.87
N VAL A 95 -16.06 3.49 -14.37
CA VAL A 95 -15.10 2.55 -14.97
C VAL A 95 -15.74 1.16 -15.16
N SER A 96 -15.21 0.27 -15.99
CA SER A 96 -15.67 -1.14 -16.17
C SER A 96 -14.95 -2.07 -15.22
N GLU A 97 -15.52 -3.26 -14.92
CA GLU A 97 -15.05 -4.19 -13.88
C GLU A 97 -13.55 -4.51 -13.99
N ASP A 98 -13.06 -4.64 -15.21
CA ASP A 98 -11.66 -4.90 -15.59
C ASP A 98 -10.79 -3.63 -15.72
N GLY A 99 -11.34 -2.44 -15.48
CA GLY A 99 -10.64 -1.17 -15.59
C GLY A 99 -10.42 -0.64 -17.02
N THR A 100 -10.82 -1.38 -18.05
CA THR A 100 -10.44 -1.08 -19.44
C THR A 100 -11.27 0.01 -20.10
N VAL A 101 -12.46 0.29 -19.57
CA VAL A 101 -13.40 1.29 -20.08
C VAL A 101 -13.67 2.32 -19.00
N VAL A 102 -13.42 3.60 -19.30
CA VAL A 102 -13.77 4.72 -18.43
C VAL A 102 -14.77 5.61 -19.16
N VAL A 103 -15.75 6.16 -18.45
CA VAL A 103 -16.78 7.03 -19.01
C VAL A 103 -16.91 8.33 -18.24
N GLY A 104 -17.37 9.36 -18.92
CA GLY A 104 -17.60 10.65 -18.30
C GLY A 104 -17.98 11.71 -19.33
N TYR A 105 -17.48 12.92 -19.14
CA TYR A 105 -17.70 13.99 -20.10
C TYR A 105 -16.55 14.99 -20.13
N THR A 106 -16.48 15.76 -21.22
CA THR A 106 -15.64 16.94 -21.32
C THR A 106 -16.44 18.17 -21.72
N SER A 107 -15.90 19.36 -21.46
CA SER A 107 -16.49 20.62 -21.86
C SER A 107 -15.44 21.74 -21.96
N VAL A 108 -15.74 22.75 -22.78
CA VAL A 108 -15.06 24.03 -22.86
C VAL A 108 -15.22 24.88 -21.60
N ASP A 109 -16.34 24.73 -20.86
CA ASP A 109 -16.64 25.52 -19.67
C ASP A 109 -17.51 24.70 -18.67
N PRO A 110 -17.56 25.08 -17.38
CA PRO A 110 -18.27 24.31 -16.37
C PRO A 110 -19.81 24.42 -16.46
N TYR A 111 -20.36 25.31 -17.29
CA TYR A 111 -21.78 25.66 -17.29
C TYR A 111 -22.54 25.18 -18.51
N SER A 112 -21.85 24.80 -19.59
CA SER A 112 -22.47 24.43 -20.86
C SER A 112 -21.57 23.50 -21.68
N HIS A 113 -22.07 22.93 -22.78
CA HIS A 113 -21.32 22.18 -23.80
C HIS A 113 -20.75 20.82 -23.37
N ASN A 114 -21.38 20.15 -22.41
CA ASN A 114 -20.93 18.84 -21.96
C ASN A 114 -21.01 17.81 -23.10
N LYS A 115 -19.93 17.05 -23.29
CA LYS A 115 -19.82 15.99 -24.29
C LYS A 115 -19.52 14.67 -23.63
N ALA A 116 -20.45 13.71 -23.75
CA ALA A 116 -20.24 12.36 -23.25
C ALA A 116 -18.99 11.76 -23.92
N GLN A 117 -18.09 11.24 -23.10
CA GLN A 117 -16.86 10.59 -23.53
C GLN A 117 -16.82 9.17 -23.00
N VAL A 118 -16.18 8.30 -23.78
CA VAL A 118 -15.70 6.99 -23.35
C VAL A 118 -14.22 6.89 -23.69
N TRP A 119 -13.44 6.32 -22.78
CA TRP A 119 -12.04 5.99 -22.97
C TRP A 119 -11.91 4.47 -22.87
N ARG A 120 -11.75 3.79 -24.00
CA ARG A 120 -11.52 2.35 -24.06
C ARG A 120 -10.05 2.08 -24.30
N ASN A 121 -9.38 1.41 -23.37
CA ASN A 121 -7.95 1.12 -23.46
C ASN A 121 -7.12 2.37 -23.78
N GLY A 122 -7.47 3.51 -23.16
CA GLY A 122 -6.84 4.82 -23.38
C GLY A 122 -7.27 5.55 -24.66
N VAL A 123 -8.02 4.92 -25.56
CA VAL A 123 -8.55 5.56 -26.77
C VAL A 123 -9.85 6.28 -26.44
N ARG A 124 -9.85 7.61 -26.63
CA ARG A 124 -11.05 8.43 -26.43
C ARG A 124 -11.96 8.36 -27.66
N THR A 125 -13.24 8.13 -27.39
CA THR A 125 -14.34 8.32 -28.33
C THR A 125 -15.36 9.26 -27.71
N GLN A 126 -15.75 10.29 -28.48
CA GLN A 126 -16.89 11.12 -28.11
C GLN A 126 -18.16 10.38 -28.51
N LEU A 127 -19.03 10.13 -27.54
CA LEU A 127 -20.29 9.43 -27.77
C LEU A 127 -21.27 10.33 -28.53
N ALA A 128 -22.04 9.74 -29.43
CA ALA A 128 -23.00 10.47 -30.24
C ALA A 128 -24.13 11.02 -29.37
N ASP A 129 -24.61 12.23 -29.68
CA ASP A 129 -25.83 12.77 -29.07
C ASP A 129 -27.06 12.12 -29.71
N LEU A 130 -28.21 12.18 -29.02
CA LEU A 130 -29.46 11.57 -29.49
C LEU A 130 -30.02 12.26 -30.74
N GLU A 131 -29.92 13.59 -30.82
CA GLU A 131 -30.35 14.35 -32.00
C GLU A 131 -29.14 14.78 -32.88
N PRO A 132 -29.07 14.35 -34.16
CA PRO A 132 -27.92 14.63 -35.02
C PRO A 132 -27.95 15.98 -35.80
N GLN A 133 -28.89 16.91 -35.56
CA GLN A 133 -29.10 18.10 -36.42
C GLN A 133 -28.58 19.46 -35.86
N PRO A 134 -28.18 20.41 -36.73
CA PRO A 134 -27.62 21.71 -36.34
C PRO A 134 -28.71 22.78 -36.35
N ASP A 135 -29.16 23.27 -35.19
CA ASP A 135 -29.75 24.60 -35.18
C ASP A 135 -28.64 25.63 -34.94
N ALA A 136 -28.55 26.60 -35.84
CA ALA A 136 -27.55 27.67 -35.87
C ALA A 136 -27.75 28.73 -34.75
N LEU A 137 -28.46 28.35 -33.70
CA LEU A 137 -28.85 29.19 -32.57
C LEU A 137 -28.45 28.51 -31.27
N LEU A 138 -27.24 28.83 -30.81
CA LEU A 138 -26.81 28.98 -29.40
C LEU A 138 -27.34 27.98 -28.36
N THR A 139 -27.61 26.73 -28.73
CA THR A 139 -27.95 25.69 -27.76
C THR A 139 -26.77 24.74 -27.59
N PRO A 140 -26.15 24.71 -26.40
CA PRO A 140 -24.92 23.97 -26.19
C PRO A 140 -25.21 22.48 -26.23
N ARG A 141 -24.60 21.78 -27.20
CA ARG A 141 -24.72 20.32 -27.33
C ARG A 141 -24.33 19.65 -26.00
N SER A 142 -25.29 19.03 -25.32
CA SER A 142 -25.15 18.55 -23.94
C SER A 142 -25.46 17.05 -23.84
N SER A 143 -24.44 16.25 -23.57
CA SER A 143 -24.53 14.84 -23.19
C SER A 143 -23.52 14.52 -22.10
N ILE A 144 -23.87 13.59 -21.21
CA ILE A 144 -23.01 13.15 -20.12
C ILE A 144 -23.16 11.64 -19.97
N ALA A 145 -22.03 10.91 -19.93
CA ALA A 145 -22.00 9.52 -19.50
C ALA A 145 -21.74 9.46 -17.99
N TYR A 146 -22.61 8.79 -17.24
CA TYR A 146 -22.52 8.72 -15.78
C TYR A 146 -22.06 7.35 -15.27
N ALA A 147 -22.42 6.28 -15.99
CA ALA A 147 -22.11 4.92 -15.57
C ALA A 147 -21.80 4.03 -16.78
N VAL A 148 -21.05 2.97 -16.54
CA VAL A 148 -20.80 1.89 -17.48
C VAL A 148 -21.11 0.55 -16.80
N SER A 149 -21.58 -0.43 -17.55
CA SER A 149 -21.78 -1.80 -17.07
C SER A 149 -20.46 -2.45 -16.65
N GLY A 150 -20.54 -3.47 -15.81
CA GLY A 150 -19.37 -4.23 -15.36
C GLY A 150 -18.57 -4.80 -16.54
N ASP A 151 -19.27 -5.34 -17.53
CA ASP A 151 -18.68 -5.85 -18.77
C ASP A 151 -18.15 -4.77 -19.74
N GLY A 152 -18.34 -3.48 -19.44
CA GLY A 152 -17.87 -2.37 -20.26
C GLY A 152 -18.67 -2.10 -21.54
N HIS A 153 -19.68 -2.89 -21.88
CA HIS A 153 -20.37 -2.80 -23.18
C HIS A 153 -21.47 -1.72 -23.21
N VAL A 154 -22.09 -1.43 -22.07
CA VAL A 154 -23.23 -0.50 -21.98
C VAL A 154 -22.83 0.72 -21.17
N VAL A 155 -22.85 1.88 -21.81
CA VAL A 155 -22.72 3.18 -21.16
C VAL A 155 -24.11 3.77 -20.93
N ALA A 156 -24.40 4.22 -19.71
CA ALA A 156 -25.66 4.86 -19.35
C ALA A 156 -25.43 6.34 -19.02
N GLY A 157 -26.31 7.20 -19.51
CA GLY A 157 -26.19 8.62 -19.27
C GLY A 157 -27.39 9.44 -19.73
N THR A 158 -27.12 10.67 -20.14
CA THR A 158 -28.14 11.60 -20.64
C THR A 158 -27.67 12.32 -21.90
N SER A 159 -28.62 12.67 -22.76
CA SER A 159 -28.38 13.46 -23.97
C SER A 159 -29.57 14.38 -24.23
N ILE A 160 -29.31 15.59 -24.69
CA ILE A 160 -30.35 16.55 -25.07
C ILE A 160 -31.09 16.08 -26.34
N LEU A 161 -32.43 16.18 -26.36
CA LEU A 161 -33.27 15.82 -27.52
C LEU A 161 -33.82 17.03 -28.28
N SER A 162 -34.05 18.17 -27.63
CA SER A 162 -34.55 19.36 -28.35
C SER A 162 -34.22 20.67 -27.62
N ALA A 163 -33.70 21.62 -28.40
CA ALA A 163 -33.40 22.99 -28.05
C ALA A 163 -34.63 23.90 -28.17
N TYR A 164 -35.66 23.72 -27.34
CA TYR A 164 -36.70 24.76 -27.24
C TYR A 164 -36.13 26.04 -26.58
N PRO A 165 -36.52 27.26 -26.99
CA PRO A 165 -36.10 28.48 -26.30
C PRO A 165 -36.67 28.50 -24.87
N GLY A 166 -35.85 28.21 -23.87
CA GLY A 166 -36.18 28.39 -22.45
C GLY A 166 -35.73 27.29 -21.47
N ALA A 167 -35.56 26.04 -21.91
CA ALA A 167 -34.93 24.94 -21.16
C ALA A 167 -34.78 23.70 -22.06
N GLY A 168 -33.55 23.16 -22.22
CA GLY A 168 -33.32 21.94 -23.00
C GLY A 168 -33.98 20.72 -22.37
N VAL A 169 -34.61 19.88 -23.19
CA VAL A 169 -35.18 18.59 -22.76
C VAL A 169 -34.10 17.51 -22.83
N TYR A 170 -33.81 16.86 -21.70
CA TYR A 170 -32.80 15.81 -21.58
C TYR A 170 -33.45 14.44 -21.56
N HIS A 171 -32.90 13.47 -22.29
CA HIS A 171 -33.36 12.10 -22.26
C HIS A 171 -32.30 11.20 -21.65
N ALA A 172 -32.74 10.20 -20.89
CA ALA A 172 -31.92 9.09 -20.47
C ALA A 172 -31.57 8.27 -21.71
N VAL A 173 -30.29 8.01 -21.91
CA VAL A 173 -29.80 7.28 -23.08
C VAL A 173 -28.85 6.17 -22.65
N ARG A 174 -28.69 5.19 -23.53
CA ARG A 174 -27.56 4.26 -23.47
C ARG A 174 -26.78 4.25 -24.77
N TRP A 175 -25.50 3.95 -24.65
CA TRP A 175 -24.64 3.62 -25.77
C TRP A 175 -24.17 2.19 -25.61
N VAL A 176 -24.34 1.39 -26.66
CA VAL A 176 -23.87 0.00 -26.72
C VAL A 176 -22.68 -0.02 -27.67
N ASP A 177 -21.53 -0.49 -27.18
CA ASP A 177 -20.28 -0.59 -27.96
C ASP A 177 -19.91 0.73 -28.68
N ASP A 178 -20.08 1.84 -27.97
CA ASP A 178 -19.82 3.21 -28.44
C ASP A 178 -20.60 3.61 -29.71
N GLY A 179 -21.69 2.88 -30.00
CA GLY A 179 -22.58 3.14 -31.13
C GLY A 179 -23.42 4.41 -30.96
N ALA A 180 -24.48 4.51 -31.76
CA ALA A 180 -25.41 5.63 -31.65
C ALA A 180 -26.08 5.68 -30.27
N ALA A 181 -26.37 6.89 -29.78
CA ALA A 181 -27.23 7.07 -28.61
C ALA A 181 -28.57 6.38 -28.85
N GLN A 182 -28.93 5.47 -27.95
CA GLN A 182 -30.24 4.85 -27.93
C GLN A 182 -31.07 5.54 -26.85
N ASP A 183 -32.19 6.12 -27.28
CA ASP A 183 -33.17 6.67 -26.35
C ASP A 183 -33.76 5.55 -25.49
N LEU A 184 -33.77 5.73 -24.17
CA LEU A 184 -34.38 4.77 -23.25
C LEU A 184 -35.90 4.97 -23.12
N GLN A 185 -36.45 6.03 -23.73
CA GLN A 185 -37.83 6.43 -23.53
C GLN A 185 -38.89 5.35 -23.75
N GLY A 186 -39.91 5.48 -22.91
CA GLY A 186 -41.15 4.71 -22.80
C GLY A 186 -41.89 5.21 -21.55
N GLY A 187 -43.22 5.31 -21.55
CA GLY A 187 -43.99 5.58 -20.32
C GLY A 187 -44.27 7.04 -19.92
N GLY A 188 -43.99 8.04 -20.77
CA GLY A 188 -44.47 9.42 -20.56
C GLY A 188 -43.56 10.38 -19.77
N PHE A 189 -42.25 10.09 -19.69
CA PHE A 189 -41.28 10.97 -19.04
C PHE A 189 -40.87 12.14 -19.95
N LEU A 190 -41.05 13.37 -19.48
CA LEU A 190 -40.76 14.58 -20.28
C LEU A 190 -39.26 14.90 -20.34
N SER A 191 -38.50 14.65 -19.27
CA SER A 191 -37.03 14.83 -19.20
C SER A 191 -36.47 13.78 -18.26
N SER A 192 -35.40 13.07 -18.62
CA SER A 192 -34.88 11.92 -17.88
C SER A 192 -33.34 11.82 -17.90
N MET A 193 -32.78 11.16 -16.89
CA MET A 193 -31.35 10.94 -16.70
C MET A 193 -31.10 9.51 -16.21
N ALA A 194 -30.29 8.74 -16.94
CA ALA A 194 -29.77 7.48 -16.43
C ALA A 194 -28.56 7.74 -15.52
N ARG A 195 -28.50 7.05 -14.39
CA ARG A 195 -27.44 7.18 -13.40
C ARG A 195 -26.65 5.90 -13.21
N ALA A 196 -27.20 4.79 -13.71
CA ALA A 196 -26.82 3.48 -13.23
C ALA A 196 -27.12 2.35 -14.22
N ALA A 197 -26.22 1.38 -14.36
CA ALA A 197 -26.46 0.10 -15.06
C ALA A 197 -26.16 -1.12 -14.17
N SER A 198 -26.84 -2.25 -14.38
CA SER A 198 -26.47 -3.57 -13.83
C SER A 198 -25.11 -4.03 -14.39
N SER A 199 -24.56 -5.13 -13.84
CA SER A 199 -23.22 -5.62 -14.26
C SER A 199 -23.17 -5.97 -15.76
N ASP A 200 -24.25 -6.50 -16.31
CA ASP A 200 -24.42 -6.84 -17.74
C ASP A 200 -25.08 -5.71 -18.57
N GLY A 201 -25.39 -4.57 -17.96
CA GLY A 201 -26.08 -3.46 -18.61
C GLY A 201 -27.52 -3.73 -19.07
N SER A 202 -28.12 -4.86 -18.69
CA SER A 202 -29.50 -5.23 -19.07
C SER A 202 -30.56 -4.39 -18.34
N VAL A 203 -30.21 -3.83 -17.18
CA VAL A 203 -31.05 -2.94 -16.38
C VAL A 203 -30.36 -1.60 -16.22
N ILE A 204 -31.09 -0.52 -16.51
CA ILE A 204 -30.63 0.86 -16.30
C ILE A 204 -31.59 1.56 -15.35
N VAL A 205 -31.06 2.27 -14.35
CA VAL A 205 -31.88 3.06 -13.42
C VAL A 205 -31.46 4.52 -13.40
N GLY A 206 -32.39 5.36 -13.01
CA GLY A 206 -32.22 6.80 -12.99
C GLY A 206 -33.49 7.49 -12.54
N TYR A 207 -33.78 8.65 -13.11
CA TYR A 207 -35.01 9.39 -12.82
C TYR A 207 -35.43 10.28 -13.99
N GLY A 208 -36.69 10.71 -13.99
CA GLY A 208 -37.18 11.69 -14.95
C GLY A 208 -38.49 12.35 -14.52
N GLY A 209 -38.84 13.47 -15.16
CA GLY A 209 -40.10 14.18 -14.95
C GLY A 209 -41.29 13.34 -15.39
N ALA A 210 -42.22 13.09 -14.46
CA ALA A 210 -43.40 12.26 -14.67
C ALA A 210 -44.68 13.12 -14.66
N SER A 211 -45.81 12.55 -15.09
CA SER A 211 -47.10 13.27 -15.03
C SER A 211 -47.70 13.32 -13.62
N ALA A 212 -47.34 12.35 -12.76
CA ALA A 212 -47.82 12.26 -11.39
C ALA A 212 -46.94 13.01 -10.37
N HIS A 213 -45.66 13.21 -10.68
CA HIS A 213 -44.65 13.81 -9.78
C HIS A 213 -43.69 14.72 -10.55
N THR A 214 -43.01 15.64 -9.85
CA THR A 214 -42.01 16.51 -10.51
C THR A 214 -40.86 15.72 -11.11
N GLU A 215 -40.47 14.62 -10.46
CA GLU A 215 -39.42 13.69 -10.89
C GLU A 215 -39.66 12.34 -10.24
N GLU A 216 -39.44 11.24 -10.95
CA GLU A 216 -39.66 9.89 -10.45
C GLU A 216 -38.50 8.99 -10.84
N ALA A 217 -38.04 8.18 -9.90
CA ALA A 217 -37.07 7.14 -10.15
C ALA A 217 -37.63 6.16 -11.16
N PHE A 218 -36.81 5.68 -12.09
CA PHE A 218 -37.22 4.67 -13.06
C PHE A 218 -36.30 3.45 -13.02
N ARG A 219 -36.85 2.33 -13.47
CA ARG A 219 -36.11 1.13 -13.87
C ARG A 219 -36.43 0.81 -15.32
N TRP A 220 -35.38 0.69 -16.13
CA TRP A 220 -35.47 0.41 -17.55
C TRP A 220 -34.98 -1.00 -17.86
N THR A 221 -35.69 -1.70 -18.73
CA THR A 221 -35.20 -2.90 -19.44
C THR A 221 -35.58 -2.81 -20.91
N SER A 222 -34.90 -3.56 -21.77
CA SER A 222 -35.26 -3.65 -23.20
C SER A 222 -36.69 -4.15 -23.43
N SER A 223 -37.22 -4.98 -22.52
CA SER A 223 -38.54 -5.59 -22.63
C SER A 223 -39.68 -4.68 -22.14
N THR A 224 -39.41 -3.82 -21.16
CA THR A 224 -40.44 -3.01 -20.49
C THR A 224 -40.37 -1.52 -20.84
N GLY A 225 -39.25 -1.05 -21.42
CA GLY A 225 -38.94 0.37 -21.44
C GLY A 225 -38.74 0.93 -20.03
N MET A 226 -38.82 2.27 -19.88
CA MET A 226 -38.76 2.92 -18.57
C MET A 226 -40.06 2.70 -17.81
N VAL A 227 -39.93 2.15 -16.61
CA VAL A 227 -41.03 1.99 -15.65
C VAL A 227 -40.73 2.87 -14.44
N GLY A 228 -41.63 3.81 -14.14
CA GLY A 228 -41.58 4.63 -12.92
C GLY A 228 -41.74 3.78 -11.67
N LEU A 229 -40.96 4.09 -10.63
CA LEU A 229 -40.92 3.36 -9.36
C LEU A 229 -41.73 4.04 -8.24
N GLY A 230 -42.33 5.19 -8.53
CA GLY A 230 -43.05 6.05 -7.62
C GLY A 230 -42.13 6.85 -6.70
N VAL A 231 -42.75 7.44 -5.69
CA VAL A 231 -42.09 7.94 -4.49
C VAL A 231 -42.49 7.07 -3.30
N LEU A 232 -41.89 7.30 -2.14
CA LEU A 232 -42.37 6.66 -0.91
C LEU A 232 -43.82 7.07 -0.66
N ALA A 233 -44.65 6.12 -0.20
CA ALA A 233 -46.07 6.38 0.06
C ALA A 233 -46.28 7.56 1.04
N ALA A 234 -45.37 7.75 2.00
CA ALA A 234 -45.39 8.89 2.93
C ALA A 234 -45.03 10.24 2.28
N HIS A 235 -44.37 10.22 1.12
CA HIS A 235 -43.96 11.39 0.35
C HIS A 235 -44.94 11.76 -0.76
N GLU A 236 -45.97 10.94 -1.00
CA GLU A 236 -46.87 11.05 -2.14
C GLU A 236 -47.53 12.44 -2.24
N ALA A 237 -47.11 13.21 -3.24
CA ALA A 237 -47.61 14.53 -3.56
C ALA A 237 -47.16 14.94 -4.97
N ALA A 238 -47.89 15.84 -5.63
CA ALA A 238 -47.60 16.26 -7.00
C ALA A 238 -46.17 16.85 -7.19
N THR A 239 -45.59 17.45 -6.14
CA THR A 239 -44.23 18.02 -6.17
C THR A 239 -43.16 17.13 -5.55
N ALA A 240 -43.52 15.91 -5.13
CA ALA A 240 -42.57 14.93 -4.64
C ALA A 240 -41.60 14.48 -5.74
N ARG A 241 -40.46 13.92 -5.33
CA ARG A 241 -39.39 13.47 -6.22
C ARG A 241 -38.83 12.13 -5.79
N SER A 242 -38.26 11.35 -6.71
CA SER A 242 -37.39 10.23 -6.35
C SER A 242 -36.28 10.05 -7.38
N ARG A 243 -35.13 9.54 -6.91
CA ARG A 243 -33.94 9.30 -7.73
C ARG A 243 -33.36 7.94 -7.42
N ALA A 244 -33.24 7.07 -8.42
CA ALA A 244 -32.44 5.86 -8.32
C ALA A 244 -30.97 6.19 -8.60
N LEU A 245 -30.11 5.80 -7.65
CA LEU A 245 -28.67 6.06 -7.70
C LEU A 245 -27.88 4.76 -7.83
N GLY A 246 -28.28 3.70 -7.13
CA GLY A 246 -27.65 2.38 -7.18
C GLY A 246 -28.58 1.29 -7.69
N VAL A 247 -28.00 0.21 -8.24
CA VAL A 247 -28.71 -1.01 -8.63
C VAL A 247 -27.82 -2.22 -8.39
N SER A 248 -28.39 -3.32 -7.90
CA SER A 248 -27.71 -4.60 -7.70
C SER A 248 -27.13 -5.16 -9.01
N ALA A 249 -26.19 -6.10 -8.90
CA ALA A 249 -25.48 -6.64 -10.06
C ALA A 249 -26.42 -7.30 -11.07
N ASP A 250 -27.48 -7.94 -10.59
CA ASP A 250 -28.55 -8.59 -11.37
C ASP A 250 -29.69 -7.65 -11.78
N GLY A 251 -29.67 -6.39 -11.35
CA GLY A 251 -30.72 -5.43 -11.66
C GLY A 251 -32.04 -5.59 -10.88
N ALA A 252 -32.09 -6.47 -9.87
CA ALA A 252 -33.31 -6.79 -9.13
C ALA A 252 -33.65 -5.78 -8.02
N VAL A 253 -32.63 -5.15 -7.43
CA VAL A 253 -32.77 -4.22 -6.30
C VAL A 253 -32.27 -2.85 -6.71
N VAL A 254 -33.05 -1.80 -6.41
CA VAL A 254 -32.73 -0.42 -6.72
C VAL A 254 -32.66 0.39 -5.44
N ALA A 255 -31.62 1.20 -5.27
CA ALA A 255 -31.45 2.08 -4.11
C ALA A 255 -31.30 3.54 -4.53
N GLY A 256 -31.77 4.44 -3.68
CA GLY A 256 -31.70 5.87 -3.97
C GLY A 256 -32.32 6.73 -2.90
N VAL A 257 -32.90 7.86 -3.29
CA VAL A 257 -33.54 8.84 -2.40
C VAL A 257 -34.94 9.21 -2.89
N SER A 258 -35.89 9.29 -1.99
CA SER A 258 -37.22 9.86 -2.22
C SER A 258 -37.34 11.17 -1.44
N MET A 259 -37.88 12.20 -2.07
CA MET A 259 -38.00 13.56 -1.53
C MET A 259 -39.47 13.96 -1.48
N SER A 260 -39.94 14.35 -0.30
CA SER A 260 -41.29 14.89 -0.13
C SER A 260 -41.42 16.31 -0.69
N ALA A 261 -42.66 16.75 -0.89
CA ALA A 261 -42.99 18.14 -1.21
C ALA A 261 -42.50 19.16 -0.15
N ALA A 262 -42.38 18.73 1.11
CA ALA A 262 -41.92 19.54 2.23
C ALA A 262 -40.38 19.57 2.35
N GLY A 263 -39.65 18.85 1.51
CA GLY A 263 -38.18 18.82 1.49
C GLY A 263 -37.52 17.72 2.31
N ALA A 264 -38.27 16.89 3.05
CA ALA A 264 -37.73 15.70 3.69
C ALA A 264 -37.20 14.72 2.65
N GLN A 265 -36.04 14.11 2.89
CA GLN A 265 -35.38 13.18 1.95
C GLN A 265 -35.12 11.86 2.64
N GLU A 266 -35.61 10.75 2.12
CA GLU A 266 -35.42 9.43 2.71
C GLU A 266 -34.76 8.49 1.71
N ALA A 267 -33.74 7.78 2.16
CA ALA A 267 -33.14 6.70 1.40
C ALA A 267 -34.19 5.61 1.18
N PHE A 268 -34.21 4.99 0.00
CA PHE A 268 -35.11 3.88 -0.29
C PHE A 268 -34.37 2.66 -0.81
N ARG A 269 -35.02 1.50 -0.65
CA ARG A 269 -34.76 0.27 -1.39
C ARG A 269 -36.03 -0.16 -2.11
N TRP A 270 -35.91 -0.51 -3.38
CA TRP A 270 -37.01 -0.97 -4.22
C TRP A 270 -36.75 -2.38 -4.72
N THR A 271 -37.80 -3.20 -4.74
CA THR A 271 -37.85 -4.48 -5.47
C THR A 271 -39.18 -4.59 -6.20
N ALA A 272 -39.26 -5.44 -7.23
CA ALA A 272 -40.51 -5.70 -7.94
C ALA A 272 -41.63 -6.26 -7.03
N GLY A 273 -41.27 -6.98 -5.96
CA GLY A 273 -42.24 -7.60 -5.04
C GLY A 273 -42.75 -6.64 -3.96
N SER A 274 -41.89 -5.75 -3.45
CA SER A 274 -42.22 -4.85 -2.33
C SER A 274 -42.59 -3.43 -2.76
N GLY A 275 -42.27 -3.03 -3.99
CA GLY A 275 -42.24 -1.62 -4.36
C GLY A 275 -41.16 -0.86 -3.59
N MET A 276 -41.31 0.47 -3.49
CA MET A 276 -40.37 1.36 -2.81
C MET A 276 -40.59 1.32 -1.29
N VAL A 277 -39.55 0.93 -0.55
CA VAL A 277 -39.53 0.87 0.92
C VAL A 277 -38.49 1.86 1.44
N GLY A 278 -38.91 2.70 2.39
CA GLY A 278 -38.04 3.68 3.05
C GLY A 278 -37.06 2.99 4.01
N LEU A 279 -35.81 3.46 4.03
CA LEU A 279 -34.78 2.95 4.95
C LEU A 279 -34.80 3.66 6.31
N GLY A 280 -35.61 4.71 6.44
CA GLY A 280 -35.77 5.50 7.64
C GLY A 280 -34.72 6.61 7.81
N TYR A 281 -34.69 7.11 9.04
CA TYR A 281 -33.82 8.17 9.53
C TYR A 281 -33.18 7.73 10.84
N PHE A 282 -32.07 8.36 11.21
CA PHE A 282 -31.69 8.36 12.62
C PHE A 282 -32.70 9.16 13.44
N SER A 283 -32.79 8.87 14.73
CA SER A 283 -33.70 9.56 15.65
C SER A 283 -33.50 11.08 15.57
N GLY A 284 -34.55 11.82 15.22
CA GLY A 284 -34.53 13.28 15.08
C GLY A 284 -33.99 13.80 13.74
N GLY A 285 -33.60 12.92 12.81
CA GLY A 285 -33.18 13.24 11.45
C GLY A 285 -34.34 13.45 10.48
N THR A 286 -34.04 14.09 9.35
CA THR A 286 -34.97 14.38 8.23
C THR A 286 -34.36 14.14 6.85
N TYR A 287 -33.12 13.65 6.83
CA TYR A 287 -32.31 13.40 5.64
C TYR A 287 -31.68 12.01 5.72
N SER A 288 -31.93 11.20 4.70
CA SER A 288 -31.11 10.04 4.35
C SER A 288 -31.08 9.88 2.83
N ALA A 289 -29.94 9.46 2.30
CA ALA A 289 -29.76 9.19 0.88
C ALA A 289 -28.80 8.01 0.67
N ALA A 290 -29.24 7.02 -0.11
CA ALA A 290 -28.39 5.90 -0.50
C ALA A 290 -27.38 6.32 -1.57
N SER A 291 -26.12 5.94 -1.41
CA SER A 291 -25.02 6.17 -2.34
C SER A 291 -24.56 4.88 -3.04
N GLY A 292 -24.77 3.73 -2.40
CA GLY A 292 -24.28 2.44 -2.87
C GLY A 292 -25.12 1.27 -2.38
N ILE A 293 -25.01 0.15 -3.09
CA ILE A 293 -25.68 -1.11 -2.81
C ILE A 293 -24.74 -2.26 -3.16
N ASN A 294 -24.73 -3.35 -2.40
CA ASN A 294 -23.90 -4.51 -2.71
C ASN A 294 -24.50 -5.36 -3.86
N ALA A 295 -23.72 -6.32 -4.36
CA ALA A 295 -24.06 -7.09 -5.56
C ALA A 295 -25.42 -7.82 -5.49
N ASP A 296 -25.80 -8.38 -4.33
CA ASP A 296 -27.07 -9.08 -4.13
C ASP A 296 -28.22 -8.16 -3.65
N GLY A 297 -27.92 -6.89 -3.38
CA GLY A 297 -28.89 -5.90 -2.92
C GLY A 297 -29.40 -6.09 -1.49
N SER A 298 -28.70 -6.84 -0.65
CA SER A 298 -29.01 -7.04 0.78
C SER A 298 -28.49 -5.90 1.68
N VAL A 299 -27.47 -5.16 1.24
CA VAL A 299 -26.85 -4.06 2.00
C VAL A 299 -26.86 -2.78 1.18
N VAL A 300 -27.35 -1.70 1.79
CA VAL A 300 -27.38 -0.36 1.22
C VAL A 300 -26.54 0.58 2.10
N VAL A 301 -25.68 1.39 1.49
CA VAL A 301 -24.89 2.41 2.19
C VAL A 301 -25.23 3.80 1.69
N GLY A 302 -24.93 4.80 2.50
CA GLY A 302 -25.25 6.19 2.18
C GLY A 302 -24.88 7.16 3.28
N SER A 303 -25.53 8.31 3.27
CA SER A 303 -25.40 9.31 4.33
C SER A 303 -26.77 9.70 4.88
N ALA A 304 -26.82 10.03 6.17
CA ALA A 304 -28.03 10.47 6.85
C ALA A 304 -27.71 11.48 7.95
N ASP A 305 -28.66 12.36 8.25
CA ASP A 305 -28.50 13.31 9.36
C ASP A 305 -28.81 12.62 10.70
N ARG A 306 -27.99 12.92 11.68
CA ARG A 306 -28.14 12.45 13.05
C ARG A 306 -28.01 13.64 13.98
N THR A 307 -29.02 13.83 14.83
CA THR A 307 -29.03 14.93 15.80
C THR A 307 -27.78 14.89 16.68
N GLY A 308 -27.04 15.99 16.72
CA GLY A 308 -25.78 16.11 17.48
C GLY A 308 -24.52 15.84 16.65
N ASP A 309 -24.59 14.94 15.67
CA ASP A 309 -23.43 14.50 14.88
C ASP A 309 -23.32 15.17 13.50
N GLY A 310 -24.44 15.67 12.98
CA GLY A 310 -24.53 16.19 11.62
C GLY A 310 -24.80 15.07 10.61
N VAL A 311 -24.25 15.18 9.41
CA VAL A 311 -24.35 14.11 8.40
C VAL A 311 -23.31 13.04 8.67
N VAL A 312 -23.75 11.78 8.77
CA VAL A 312 -22.92 10.61 8.98
C VAL A 312 -23.20 9.53 7.94
N GLY A 313 -22.19 8.72 7.65
CA GLY A 313 -22.32 7.52 6.83
C GLY A 313 -23.19 6.48 7.52
N PHE A 314 -24.06 5.82 6.75
CA PHE A 314 -24.87 4.69 7.24
C PHE A 314 -24.61 3.41 6.44
N ARG A 315 -24.86 2.29 7.11
CA ARG A 315 -25.02 0.96 6.54
C ARG A 315 -26.40 0.43 6.93
N TRP A 316 -27.18 0.00 5.96
CA TRP A 316 -28.52 -0.54 6.15
C TRP A 316 -28.58 -2.01 5.73
N THR A 317 -29.30 -2.82 6.51
CA THR A 317 -29.70 -4.19 6.17
C THR A 317 -31.15 -4.42 6.55
N GLU A 318 -31.82 -5.38 5.93
CA GLU A 318 -33.23 -5.68 6.24
C GLU A 318 -33.42 -6.10 7.71
N THR A 319 -32.48 -6.87 8.26
CA THR A 319 -32.53 -7.33 9.66
C THR A 319 -32.08 -6.28 10.67
N GLY A 320 -31.09 -5.46 10.32
CA GLY A 320 -30.47 -4.50 11.23
C GLY A 320 -31.06 -3.09 11.17
N GLY A 321 -31.84 -2.77 10.13
CA GLY A 321 -32.26 -1.41 9.84
C GLY A 321 -31.06 -0.51 9.51
N MET A 322 -31.26 0.81 9.64
CA MET A 322 -30.22 1.82 9.42
C MET A 322 -29.31 1.94 10.65
N GLN A 323 -28.00 1.73 10.45
CA GLN A 323 -26.97 1.93 11.47
C GLN A 323 -25.96 2.95 10.96
N SER A 324 -25.48 3.86 11.81
CA SER A 324 -24.32 4.66 11.42
C SER A 324 -23.11 3.75 11.31
N VAL A 325 -22.11 4.09 10.48
CA VAL A 325 -20.89 3.28 10.38
C VAL A 325 -20.23 3.12 11.75
N GLY A 326 -20.22 4.19 12.57
CA GLY A 326 -19.71 4.15 13.94
C GLY A 326 -20.52 3.24 14.88
N ASP A 327 -21.85 3.26 14.82
CA ASP A 327 -22.70 2.36 15.61
C ASP A 327 -22.53 0.90 15.17
N TRP A 328 -22.42 0.64 13.85
CA TRP A 328 -22.18 -0.69 13.29
C TRP A 328 -20.83 -1.25 13.78
N LEU A 329 -19.78 -0.43 13.74
CA LEU A 329 -18.46 -0.77 14.27
C LEU A 329 -18.49 -1.03 15.79
N SER A 330 -19.11 -0.13 16.55
CA SER A 330 -19.25 -0.24 18.01
C SER A 330 -20.04 -1.49 18.42
N ALA A 331 -21.11 -1.81 17.70
CA ALA A 331 -21.89 -3.03 17.92
C ALA A 331 -21.08 -4.32 17.67
N ASN A 332 -19.99 -4.23 16.90
CA ASN A 332 -19.06 -5.31 16.62
C ASN A 332 -17.74 -5.19 17.41
N GLY A 333 -17.72 -4.36 18.46
CA GLY A 333 -16.61 -4.27 19.41
C GLY A 333 -15.44 -3.37 18.98
N VAL A 334 -15.61 -2.53 17.95
CA VAL A 334 -14.59 -1.56 17.53
C VAL A 334 -14.80 -0.23 18.26
N SER A 335 -13.77 0.26 18.95
CA SER A 335 -13.77 1.59 19.55
C SER A 335 -13.51 2.64 18.47
N THR A 336 -14.45 3.58 18.27
CA THR A 336 -14.29 4.66 17.27
C THR A 336 -13.95 6.01 17.90
N GLY A 337 -13.92 6.11 19.23
CA GLY A 337 -13.57 7.35 19.96
C GLY A 337 -14.26 8.60 19.42
N THR A 338 -13.46 9.55 18.92
CA THR A 338 -13.95 10.83 18.35
C THR A 338 -14.07 10.81 16.83
N ASP A 339 -13.82 9.69 16.17
CA ASP A 339 -13.87 9.59 14.72
C ASP A 339 -15.28 9.84 14.20
N LYS A 340 -15.35 10.51 13.05
CA LYS A 340 -16.62 10.82 12.37
C LYS A 340 -16.57 10.30 10.95
N PHE A 341 -17.37 9.29 10.67
CA PHE A 341 -17.58 8.76 9.32
C PHE A 341 -18.62 9.63 8.62
N THR A 342 -18.19 10.60 7.83
CA THR A 342 -19.05 11.63 7.22
C THR A 342 -19.81 11.10 6.01
N SER A 343 -19.31 10.06 5.36
CA SER A 343 -20.01 9.32 4.31
C SER A 343 -19.70 7.83 4.34
N ALA A 344 -20.63 7.01 3.85
CA ALA A 344 -20.37 5.65 3.39
C ALA A 344 -20.66 5.65 1.88
N ASP A 345 -19.62 5.46 1.07
CA ASP A 345 -19.68 5.66 -0.38
C ASP A 345 -19.77 4.34 -1.13
N GLY A 346 -19.32 3.25 -0.51
CA GLY A 346 -19.30 1.93 -1.12
C GLY A 346 -19.32 0.83 -0.08
N VAL A 347 -19.73 -0.34 -0.52
CA VAL A 347 -19.80 -1.56 0.26
C VAL A 347 -19.35 -2.73 -0.61
N ASP A 348 -18.65 -3.69 -0.02
CA ASP A 348 -18.26 -4.91 -0.74
C ASP A 348 -19.47 -5.83 -1.00
N ASP A 349 -19.26 -6.85 -1.83
CA ASP A 349 -20.32 -7.80 -2.22
C ASP A 349 -20.89 -8.55 -1.01
N THR A 350 -20.08 -8.83 0.02
CA THR A 350 -20.53 -9.51 1.23
C THR A 350 -21.31 -8.60 2.18
N GLY A 351 -21.21 -7.28 1.98
CA GLY A 351 -21.83 -6.30 2.85
C GLY A 351 -21.05 -6.01 4.14
N ASN A 352 -19.86 -6.57 4.34
CA ASN A 352 -19.11 -6.51 5.61
C ASN A 352 -17.93 -5.55 5.59
N VAL A 353 -17.63 -4.94 4.44
CA VAL A 353 -16.63 -3.90 4.28
C VAL A 353 -17.30 -2.66 3.72
N VAL A 354 -17.11 -1.52 4.39
CA VAL A 354 -17.64 -0.21 4.00
C VAL A 354 -16.47 0.74 3.77
N PHE A 355 -16.55 1.49 2.68
CA PHE A 355 -15.58 2.51 2.31
C PHE A 355 -16.24 3.89 2.36
N GLY A 356 -15.51 4.91 2.79
CA GLY A 356 -16.07 6.26 2.83
C GLY A 356 -15.05 7.35 3.11
N ASN A 357 -15.56 8.55 3.38
CA ASN A 357 -14.79 9.68 3.89
C ASN A 357 -15.13 9.91 5.37
N GLY A 358 -14.13 10.34 6.15
CA GLY A 358 -14.33 10.71 7.53
C GLY A 358 -13.24 11.61 8.08
N GLN A 359 -13.52 12.17 9.25
CA GLN A 359 -12.50 12.69 10.14
C GLN A 359 -12.04 11.53 11.03
N ILE A 360 -10.86 10.98 10.73
CA ILE A 360 -10.28 9.83 11.41
C ILE A 360 -8.95 10.24 11.98
N ASN A 361 -8.74 10.03 13.28
CA ASN A 361 -7.50 10.36 13.99
C ASN A 361 -7.05 11.82 13.80
N GLY A 362 -8.03 12.75 13.74
CA GLY A 362 -7.79 14.18 13.59
C GLY A 362 -7.56 14.67 12.15
N SER A 363 -7.59 13.77 11.16
CA SER A 363 -7.38 14.09 9.74
C SER A 363 -8.60 13.74 8.89
N THR A 364 -8.87 14.53 7.84
CA THR A 364 -9.89 14.17 6.84
C THR A 364 -9.27 13.22 5.83
N GLN A 365 -9.69 11.95 5.84
CA GLN A 365 -9.11 10.90 5.02
C GLN A 365 -10.15 9.88 4.55
N ARG A 366 -9.74 9.04 3.59
CA ARG A 366 -10.52 7.86 3.17
C ARG A 366 -10.34 6.76 4.22
N TYR A 367 -11.36 5.93 4.39
CA TYR A 367 -11.32 4.84 5.35
C TYR A 367 -11.82 3.52 4.78
N ILE A 368 -11.36 2.43 5.40
CA ILE A 368 -11.88 1.09 5.24
C ILE A 368 -12.41 0.65 6.61
N ALA A 369 -13.69 0.33 6.70
CA ALA A 369 -14.33 -0.23 7.88
C ALA A 369 -14.75 -1.67 7.58
N ARG A 370 -14.42 -2.63 8.45
CA ARG A 370 -14.76 -4.04 8.24
C ARG A 370 -15.20 -4.74 9.52
N VAL A 371 -16.10 -5.70 9.37
CA VAL A 371 -16.50 -6.61 10.44
C VAL A 371 -16.19 -8.04 10.02
N ALA A 372 -15.41 -8.75 10.84
CA ALA A 372 -15.05 -10.14 10.58
C ALA A 372 -16.31 -11.02 10.62
N THR A 373 -16.57 -11.79 9.56
CA THR A 373 -17.59 -12.82 9.60
C THR A 373 -17.02 -14.06 10.27
N THR A 374 -17.73 -14.61 11.25
CA THR A 374 -17.34 -15.90 11.83
C THR A 374 -17.42 -16.95 10.73
N PRO A 375 -16.34 -17.68 10.39
CA PRO A 375 -16.41 -18.70 9.35
C PRO A 375 -17.45 -19.73 9.78
N THR A 376 -18.46 -19.96 8.93
CA THR A 376 -19.38 -21.09 9.11
C THR A 376 -18.54 -22.36 8.98
N PRO A 377 -18.54 -23.28 9.97
CA PRO A 377 -17.70 -24.47 9.91
C PRO A 377 -17.98 -25.23 8.62
N THR A 378 -16.94 -25.41 7.80
CA THR A 378 -17.03 -26.22 6.58
C THR A 378 -17.43 -27.63 7.00
N PRO A 379 -18.51 -28.22 6.44
CA PRO A 379 -18.88 -29.59 6.77
C PRO A 379 -17.69 -30.50 6.45
N THR A 380 -17.21 -31.22 7.46
CA THR A 380 -16.10 -32.16 7.30
C THR A 380 -16.45 -33.15 6.20
N PRO A 381 -15.65 -33.28 5.12
CA PRO A 381 -15.93 -34.25 4.07
C PRO A 381 -15.98 -35.64 4.72
N THR A 382 -17.10 -36.33 4.51
CA THR A 382 -17.27 -37.72 4.98
C THR A 382 -16.17 -38.56 4.33
N PRO A 383 -15.36 -39.33 5.07
CA PRO A 383 -14.25 -40.08 4.51
C PRO A 383 -14.74 -41.01 3.40
N THR A 384 -14.21 -40.81 2.19
CA THR A 384 -14.43 -41.71 1.05
C THR A 384 -13.86 -43.09 1.39
N PRO A 385 -14.63 -44.19 1.25
CA PRO A 385 -14.13 -45.53 1.55
C PRO A 385 -12.90 -45.87 0.69
N THR A 386 -11.83 -46.30 1.35
CA THR A 386 -10.56 -46.68 0.72
C THR A 386 -10.78 -47.88 -0.22
N PRO A 387 -10.38 -47.81 -1.51
CA PRO A 387 -10.46 -48.95 -2.40
C PRO A 387 -9.53 -50.08 -1.94
N THR A 388 -10.05 -51.30 -1.93
CA THR A 388 -9.35 -52.54 -1.57
C THR A 388 -8.18 -52.80 -2.53
N PRO A 389 -6.97 -53.14 -2.04
CA PRO A 389 -5.81 -53.35 -2.91
C PRO A 389 -5.98 -54.59 -3.80
N THR A 390 -5.76 -54.39 -5.10
CA THR A 390 -5.65 -55.45 -6.12
C THR A 390 -4.32 -56.21 -5.94
N PRO A 391 -4.28 -57.56 -6.01
CA PRO A 391 -3.06 -58.34 -5.80
C PRO A 391 -2.02 -58.13 -6.91
N THR A 392 -0.78 -57.85 -6.50
CA THR A 392 0.41 -57.67 -7.34
C THR A 392 0.92 -59.01 -7.91
N PRO A 393 1.16 -59.14 -9.22
CA PRO A 393 1.80 -60.33 -9.78
C PRO A 393 3.32 -60.40 -9.48
N THR A 394 3.76 -61.65 -9.35
CA THR A 394 5.08 -62.19 -8.94
C THR A 394 6.27 -61.70 -9.80
N PRO A 395 7.48 -61.52 -9.22
CA PRO A 395 8.65 -60.97 -9.91
C PRO A 395 9.31 -61.94 -10.91
N THR A 396 9.79 -61.39 -12.02
CA THR A 396 10.67 -62.03 -13.00
C THR A 396 12.13 -61.58 -12.75
N PRO A 397 13.14 -62.46 -12.82
CA PRO A 397 14.52 -62.15 -12.40
C PRO A 397 15.30 -61.20 -13.33
N THR A 398 16.11 -60.36 -12.68
CA THR A 398 17.13 -59.43 -13.21
C THR A 398 18.32 -60.19 -13.83
N PRO A 399 19.06 -59.65 -14.82
CA PRO A 399 20.17 -58.72 -14.50
C PRO A 399 20.50 -57.66 -15.59
N THR A 400 21.04 -56.50 -15.18
CA THR A 400 22.27 -55.86 -15.72
C THR A 400 22.65 -54.69 -14.78
N PRO A 401 23.91 -54.54 -14.33
CA PRO A 401 24.31 -53.45 -13.44
C PRO A 401 24.28 -52.09 -14.16
N THR A 402 23.50 -51.16 -13.62
CA THR A 402 23.48 -49.74 -14.02
C THR A 402 24.52 -48.97 -13.17
N PRO A 403 25.29 -48.03 -13.74
CA PRO A 403 26.34 -47.31 -13.05
C PRO A 403 25.84 -46.52 -11.84
N THR A 404 26.72 -46.44 -10.83
CA THR A 404 26.58 -45.75 -9.55
C THR A 404 26.04 -44.32 -9.69
N PRO A 405 24.99 -43.92 -8.95
CA PRO A 405 24.50 -42.54 -8.97
C PRO A 405 25.49 -41.58 -8.32
N THR A 406 25.71 -40.45 -9.00
CA THR A 406 26.32 -39.23 -8.48
C THR A 406 25.57 -38.77 -7.21
N PRO A 407 26.26 -38.26 -6.16
CA PRO A 407 25.61 -37.82 -4.93
C PRO A 407 24.49 -36.82 -5.22
N THR A 408 23.27 -37.17 -4.80
CA THR A 408 22.11 -36.28 -4.82
C THR A 408 22.37 -35.11 -3.87
N PRO A 409 22.17 -33.85 -4.30
CA PRO A 409 22.26 -32.71 -3.39
C PRO A 409 21.30 -32.92 -2.22
N THR A 410 21.79 -32.66 -1.01
CA THR A 410 21.00 -32.66 0.23
C THR A 410 19.72 -31.84 -0.01
N PRO A 411 18.52 -32.37 0.29
CA PRO A 411 17.29 -31.62 0.11
C PRO A 411 17.37 -30.33 0.92
N THR A 412 17.18 -29.21 0.23
CA THR A 412 16.88 -27.90 0.84
C THR A 412 15.74 -28.12 1.84
N PRO A 413 15.82 -27.60 3.09
CA PRO A 413 14.74 -27.73 4.06
C PRO A 413 13.43 -27.34 3.41
N THR A 414 12.46 -28.25 3.49
CA THR A 414 11.09 -27.98 3.06
C THR A 414 10.58 -26.81 3.89
N PRO A 415 10.10 -25.71 3.29
CA PRO A 415 9.56 -24.59 4.05
C PRO A 415 8.49 -25.14 5.01
N THR A 416 8.62 -24.77 6.28
CA THR A 416 7.61 -25.03 7.30
C THR A 416 6.26 -24.60 6.73
N PRO A 417 5.21 -25.44 6.80
CA PRO A 417 3.90 -25.06 6.26
C PRO A 417 3.46 -23.74 6.88
N THR A 418 3.23 -22.76 6.02
CA THR A 418 2.69 -21.46 6.42
C THR A 418 1.42 -21.71 7.24
N PRO A 419 1.32 -21.17 8.47
CA PRO A 419 0.09 -21.30 9.25
C PRO A 419 -1.09 -20.82 8.41
N THR A 420 -2.21 -21.55 8.48
CA THR A 420 -3.46 -21.10 7.85
C THR A 420 -3.74 -19.67 8.34
N PRO A 421 -3.91 -18.69 7.43
CA PRO A 421 -4.06 -17.29 7.83
C PRO A 421 -5.25 -17.17 8.79
N THR A 422 -5.00 -16.58 9.96
CA THR A 422 -6.07 -16.18 10.86
C THR A 422 -7.02 -15.27 10.09
N PRO A 423 -8.35 -15.46 10.20
CA PRO A 423 -9.28 -14.58 9.54
C PRO A 423 -8.99 -13.12 9.88
N PRO A 424 -9.11 -12.21 8.91
CA PRO A 424 -8.91 -10.80 9.14
C PRO A 424 -9.85 -10.29 10.26
N GLY A 425 -9.33 -9.53 11.22
CA GLY A 425 -10.11 -9.01 12.36
C GLY A 425 -11.08 -7.88 12.00
N THR A 426 -11.92 -7.50 12.96
CA THR A 426 -12.87 -6.37 12.87
C THR A 426 -12.15 -5.05 13.14
N GLY A 427 -12.46 -4.00 12.38
CA GLY A 427 -11.83 -2.70 12.59
C GLY A 427 -12.20 -1.60 11.61
N VAL A 428 -11.66 -0.40 11.83
CA VAL A 428 -11.68 0.71 10.88
C VAL A 428 -10.32 1.39 10.81
N ILE A 429 -9.85 1.67 9.60
CA ILE A 429 -8.53 2.30 9.40
C ILE A 429 -8.60 3.41 8.37
N GLY A 430 -7.94 4.53 8.68
CA GLY A 430 -7.67 5.61 7.74
C GLY A 430 -6.53 5.22 6.80
N LEU A 431 -6.66 5.50 5.50
CA LEU A 431 -5.65 5.08 4.52
C LEU A 431 -4.29 5.76 4.71
N ASP A 432 -4.25 6.99 5.22
CA ASP A 432 -2.98 7.68 5.46
C ASP A 432 -2.25 7.05 6.67
N ASP A 433 -2.97 6.77 7.76
CA ASP A 433 -2.44 6.08 8.95
C ASP A 433 -1.95 4.66 8.59
N TYR A 434 -2.66 3.98 7.68
CA TYR A 434 -2.30 2.64 7.27
C TYR A 434 -0.98 2.59 6.50
N ILE A 435 -0.78 3.51 5.55
CA ILE A 435 0.48 3.61 4.80
C ILE A 435 1.65 3.91 5.73
N GLU A 436 1.47 4.78 6.73
CA GLU A 436 2.52 5.07 7.70
C GLU A 436 2.95 3.82 8.47
N SER A 437 1.99 3.01 8.94
CA SER A 437 2.26 1.73 9.59
C SER A 437 3.01 0.77 8.66
N LEU A 438 2.54 0.60 7.41
CA LEU A 438 3.15 -0.31 6.44
C LEU A 438 4.56 0.15 6.03
N ALA A 439 4.80 1.45 5.84
CA ALA A 439 6.11 1.98 5.45
C ALA A 439 7.19 1.72 6.50
N SER A 440 6.81 1.59 7.78
CA SER A 440 7.75 1.23 8.85
C SER A 440 8.31 -0.20 8.73
N LEU A 441 7.64 -1.10 7.98
CA LEU A 441 8.11 -2.49 7.76
C LEU A 441 9.37 -2.59 6.89
N ALA A 442 9.83 -1.50 6.29
CA ALA A 442 11.12 -1.49 5.60
C ALA A 442 12.32 -1.39 6.56
N ALA A 443 12.10 -0.96 7.80
CA ALA A 443 13.13 -0.71 8.79
C ALA A 443 13.93 -1.97 9.25
N PRO A 444 13.33 -3.18 9.30
CA PRO A 444 14.09 -4.41 9.49
C PRO A 444 15.18 -4.66 8.44
N LEU A 445 14.94 -4.33 7.16
CA LEU A 445 15.94 -4.54 6.11
C LEU A 445 17.12 -3.56 6.24
N SER A 446 16.86 -2.31 6.61
CA SER A 446 17.92 -1.31 6.84
C SER A 446 18.78 -1.71 8.03
N THR A 447 18.19 -2.25 9.09
CA THR A 447 18.96 -2.72 10.26
C THR A 447 19.76 -3.99 9.97
N VAL A 448 19.23 -4.96 9.23
CA VAL A 448 19.99 -6.15 8.74
C VAL A 448 21.21 -5.74 7.93
N SER A 449 21.09 -4.69 7.10
CA SER A 449 22.21 -4.12 6.35
C SER A 449 23.21 -3.43 7.29
N ALA A 450 22.72 -2.63 8.26
CA ALA A 450 23.55 -1.94 9.23
C ALA A 450 24.34 -2.89 10.17
N MET A 451 23.82 -4.10 10.47
CA MET A 451 24.57 -5.10 11.23
C MET A 451 25.84 -5.58 10.52
N SER A 452 25.80 -5.69 9.19
CA SER A 452 27.00 -5.97 8.40
C SER A 452 28.00 -4.82 8.52
N ASN A 453 27.53 -3.57 8.50
CA ASN A 453 28.38 -2.40 8.69
C ASN A 453 28.97 -2.34 10.11
N LEU A 454 28.21 -2.62 11.17
CA LEU A 454 28.74 -2.66 12.53
C LEU A 454 29.81 -3.74 12.69
N SER A 455 29.64 -4.89 12.05
CA SER A 455 30.63 -5.96 12.07
C SER A 455 31.89 -5.55 11.30
N LEU A 456 31.74 -5.13 10.03
CA LEU A 456 32.87 -4.80 9.16
C LEU A 456 33.59 -3.51 9.60
N TRP A 457 32.85 -2.49 10.00
CA TRP A 457 33.37 -1.15 10.27
C TRP A 457 33.30 -0.76 11.74
N GLY A 458 32.73 -1.57 12.64
CA GLY A 458 32.82 -1.42 14.09
C GLY A 458 33.83 -2.40 14.66
N ALA A 459 33.44 -3.66 14.87
CA ALA A 459 34.31 -4.71 15.42
C ALA A 459 35.61 -4.87 14.64
N HIS A 460 35.53 -4.82 13.31
CA HIS A 460 36.64 -4.99 12.36
C HIS A 460 36.99 -3.70 11.60
N HIS A 461 36.82 -2.54 12.24
CA HIS A 461 37.23 -1.23 11.67
C HIS A 461 38.73 -1.16 11.33
N ARG A 462 39.55 -2.01 11.97
CA ARG A 462 40.97 -2.24 11.69
C ARG A 462 41.18 -3.61 11.08
N ILE A 463 42.11 -3.68 10.14
CA ILE A 463 42.58 -4.95 9.59
C ILE A 463 43.31 -5.80 10.65
N LEU A 464 43.25 -7.12 10.53
CA LEU A 464 43.88 -8.06 11.47
C LEU A 464 45.39 -7.85 11.60
N ALA A 465 46.07 -7.43 10.53
CA ALA A 465 47.49 -7.15 10.50
C ALA A 465 47.90 -5.93 11.34
N ASP A 466 46.97 -5.02 11.64
CA ASP A 466 47.18 -3.83 12.48
C ASP A 466 46.48 -3.98 13.84
N ASN A 467 46.53 -5.17 14.43
CA ASN A 467 45.86 -5.49 15.70
C ASN A 467 46.71 -5.23 16.97
N GLY A 468 47.93 -4.70 16.82
CA GLY A 468 48.81 -4.35 17.93
C GLY A 468 49.57 -5.53 18.57
N LEU A 469 49.42 -6.75 18.05
CA LEU A 469 50.12 -7.95 18.51
C LEU A 469 51.32 -8.26 17.62
N SER A 470 52.42 -8.76 18.22
CA SER A 470 53.58 -9.27 17.49
C SER A 470 53.60 -10.79 17.31
N SER A 471 52.63 -11.50 17.90
CA SER A 471 52.53 -12.96 17.80
C SER A 471 51.96 -13.39 16.45
N ASN A 472 52.47 -14.53 15.96
CA ASN A 472 52.02 -15.18 14.72
C ASN A 472 50.69 -15.92 14.87
N ARG A 473 50.16 -16.02 16.09
CA ARG A 473 48.81 -16.52 16.37
C ARG A 473 48.14 -15.57 17.33
N CYS A 474 46.83 -15.43 17.19
CA CYS A 474 46.03 -14.63 18.10
C CYS A 474 44.66 -15.22 18.38
N PHE A 475 44.08 -14.80 19.49
CA PHE A 475 42.67 -14.92 19.83
C PHE A 475 42.15 -13.53 20.17
N TRP A 476 40.89 -13.24 19.83
CA TRP A 476 40.22 -12.03 20.28
C TRP A 476 38.80 -12.29 20.76
N ILE A 477 38.34 -11.38 21.61
CA ILE A 477 36.94 -11.20 21.96
C ILE A 477 36.61 -9.72 21.82
N THR A 478 35.48 -9.41 21.20
CA THR A 478 35.02 -8.04 20.97
C THR A 478 33.54 -7.93 21.31
N GLY A 479 33.16 -6.85 21.97
CA GLY A 479 31.76 -6.45 22.13
C GLY A 479 31.55 -5.06 21.55
N ASP A 480 30.48 -4.89 20.78
CA ASP A 480 30.09 -3.64 20.12
C ASP A 480 28.66 -3.26 20.49
N LEU A 481 28.43 -1.96 20.67
CA LEU A 481 27.11 -1.37 20.83
C LEU A 481 26.96 -0.18 19.89
N SER A 482 25.78 0.01 19.31
CA SER A 482 25.53 1.10 18.37
C SER A 482 24.10 1.64 18.44
N ARG A 483 23.94 2.91 18.07
CA ARG A 483 22.65 3.59 17.90
C ARG A 483 22.51 4.09 16.46
N LEU A 484 21.41 3.72 15.81
CA LEU A 484 21.04 4.14 14.44
C LEU A 484 19.87 5.12 14.49
N ASN A 485 20.12 6.43 14.41
CA ASN A 485 19.06 7.42 14.55
C ASN A 485 18.02 7.34 13.41
N ASP A 486 18.47 7.13 12.17
CA ASP A 486 17.58 7.09 10.99
C ASP A 486 16.65 5.85 10.97
N GLY A 487 16.92 4.83 11.80
CA GLY A 487 16.08 3.63 11.93
C GLY A 487 15.58 3.38 13.35
N ASP A 488 15.69 4.35 14.26
CA ASP A 488 15.39 4.24 15.70
C ASP A 488 15.73 2.87 16.32
N ALA A 489 16.97 2.42 16.09
CA ALA A 489 17.43 1.11 16.52
C ALA A 489 18.66 1.17 17.43
N ASN A 490 18.76 0.20 18.34
CA ASN A 490 19.95 -0.12 19.11
C ASN A 490 20.47 -1.48 18.68
N GLN A 491 21.79 -1.58 18.44
CA GLN A 491 22.43 -2.84 18.03
C GLN A 491 23.47 -3.28 19.05
N TYR A 492 23.59 -4.59 19.21
CA TYR A 492 24.53 -5.23 20.09
C TYR A 492 25.19 -6.37 19.35
N VAL A 493 26.53 -6.43 19.41
CA VAL A 493 27.32 -7.50 18.80
C VAL A 493 28.30 -8.03 19.84
N GLY A 494 28.46 -9.34 19.90
CA GLY A 494 29.49 -10.01 20.68
C GLY A 494 30.19 -11.04 19.81
N GLU A 495 31.51 -10.99 19.75
CA GLU A 495 32.30 -11.79 18.82
C GLU A 495 33.49 -12.44 19.51
N LEU A 496 33.84 -13.65 19.09
CA LEU A 496 35.12 -14.28 19.38
C LEU A 496 35.75 -14.82 18.10
N GLY A 497 37.08 -14.75 18.02
CA GLY A 497 37.80 -15.25 16.86
C GLY A 497 39.25 -15.57 17.11
N ALA A 498 39.89 -16.14 16.10
CA ALA A 498 41.31 -16.48 16.11
C ALA A 498 41.97 -16.17 14.78
N CYS A 499 43.28 -15.89 14.84
CA CYS A 499 44.09 -15.62 13.66
C CYS A 499 45.43 -16.37 13.70
N ALA A 500 46.03 -16.54 12.53
CA ALA A 500 47.37 -17.04 12.36
C ALA A 500 48.06 -16.43 11.15
N ASP A 501 49.39 -16.31 11.21
CA ASP A 501 50.21 -15.96 10.07
C ASP A 501 50.52 -17.24 9.25
N VAL A 502 50.31 -17.17 7.94
CA VAL A 502 50.53 -18.25 6.97
C VAL A 502 51.27 -17.68 5.77
N GLY A 503 52.60 -17.80 5.76
CA GLY A 503 53.44 -17.12 4.78
C GLY A 503 53.35 -15.60 4.95
N ASP A 504 53.10 -14.87 3.86
CA ASP A 504 52.92 -13.41 3.86
C ASP A 504 51.48 -12.98 4.21
N PHE A 505 50.62 -13.93 4.59
CA PHE A 505 49.23 -13.67 4.97
C PHE A 505 49.05 -13.72 6.48
N ARG A 506 48.22 -12.82 7.01
CA ARG A 506 47.56 -13.01 8.30
C ARG A 506 46.11 -13.34 8.06
N ILE A 507 45.66 -14.51 8.50
CA ILE A 507 44.32 -15.02 8.24
C ILE A 507 43.60 -15.20 9.57
N GLY A 508 42.36 -14.75 9.66
CA GLY A 508 41.53 -14.95 10.84
C GLY A 508 40.08 -15.22 10.49
N GLY A 509 39.37 -15.75 11.47
CA GLY A 509 37.93 -15.95 11.40
C GLY A 509 37.29 -15.87 12.78
N SER A 510 36.02 -15.50 12.79
CA SER A 510 35.23 -15.34 13.99
C SER A 510 33.79 -15.81 13.82
N PHE A 511 33.18 -16.06 14.97
CA PHE A 511 31.77 -16.28 15.14
C PHE A 511 31.24 -15.20 16.09
N GLY A 512 30.14 -14.58 15.71
CA GLY A 512 29.49 -13.55 16.51
C GLY A 512 28.01 -13.78 16.70
N LEU A 513 27.51 -13.28 17.82
CA LEU A 513 26.10 -13.15 18.14
C LEU A 513 25.72 -11.69 18.02
N SER A 514 24.48 -11.44 17.62
CA SER A 514 24.03 -10.07 17.42
C SER A 514 22.54 -9.93 17.64
N ARG A 515 22.17 -8.74 18.12
CA ARG A 515 20.82 -8.36 18.48
C ARG A 515 20.53 -6.94 18.04
N VAL A 516 19.33 -6.69 17.55
CA VAL A 516 18.80 -5.37 17.28
C VAL A 516 17.42 -5.26 17.92
N ASP A 517 17.20 -4.17 18.66
CA ASP A 517 15.88 -3.73 19.09
C ASP A 517 15.57 -2.41 18.37
N GLN A 518 14.43 -2.35 17.68
CA GLN A 518 14.04 -1.25 16.79
C GLN A 518 12.59 -0.81 17.04
N ASP A 519 12.36 0.49 17.11
CA ASP A 519 11.02 1.07 17.21
C ASP A 519 10.40 1.28 15.82
N LEU A 520 9.11 1.00 15.68
CA LEU A 520 8.30 1.17 14.47
C LEU A 520 7.20 2.22 14.70
N ALA A 521 6.46 2.56 13.64
CA ALA A 521 5.35 3.50 13.73
C ALA A 521 4.31 3.09 14.78
N PHE A 522 3.63 4.08 15.37
CA PHE A 522 2.59 3.88 16.40
C PHE A 522 3.04 3.05 17.62
N GLY A 523 4.33 3.12 17.96
CA GLY A 523 4.91 2.35 19.08
C GLY A 523 5.02 0.85 18.81
N GLY A 524 4.98 0.44 17.53
CA GLY A 524 5.34 -0.91 17.13
C GLY A 524 6.82 -1.18 17.37
N SER A 525 7.24 -2.43 17.21
CA SER A 525 8.63 -2.82 17.46
C SER A 525 9.07 -3.96 16.56
N SER A 526 10.36 -4.01 16.25
CA SER A 526 11.04 -5.15 15.63
C SER A 526 12.22 -5.57 16.51
N ARG A 527 12.39 -6.89 16.69
CA ARG A 527 13.56 -7.47 17.34
C ARG A 527 14.22 -8.48 16.39
N ILE A 528 15.52 -8.33 16.19
CA ILE A 528 16.30 -9.19 15.30
C ILE A 528 17.41 -9.82 16.12
N ASP A 529 17.44 -11.14 16.23
CA ASP A 529 18.42 -11.87 17.04
C ASP A 529 18.99 -13.05 16.26
N GLY A 530 20.31 -13.26 16.33
CA GLY A 530 20.96 -14.28 15.52
C GLY A 530 22.47 -14.28 15.59
N TYR A 531 23.08 -14.90 14.58
CA TYR A 531 24.51 -15.11 14.52
C TYR A 531 25.09 -14.72 13.18
N TYR A 532 26.40 -14.47 13.17
CA TYR A 532 27.16 -14.24 11.95
C TYR A 532 28.54 -14.89 12.03
N PHE A 533 29.12 -15.11 10.87
CA PHE A 533 30.50 -15.51 10.67
C PHE A 533 31.23 -14.39 9.95
N TYR A 534 32.49 -14.20 10.34
CA TYR A 534 33.40 -13.27 9.69
C TYR A 534 34.73 -13.95 9.40
N GLY A 535 35.34 -13.60 8.28
CA GLY A 535 36.65 -14.09 7.89
C GLY A 535 37.44 -13.00 7.20
N GLU A 536 38.76 -12.98 7.41
CA GLU A 536 39.64 -11.97 6.85
C GLU A 536 41.00 -12.57 6.51
N ALA A 537 41.55 -12.13 5.38
CA ALA A 537 42.90 -12.45 4.95
C ALA A 537 43.63 -11.17 4.55
N ASP A 538 44.72 -10.89 5.24
CA ASP A 538 45.56 -9.73 5.05
C ASP A 538 46.87 -10.14 4.39
N TYR A 539 47.13 -9.65 3.19
CA TYR A 539 48.38 -9.83 2.47
C TYR A 539 49.27 -8.61 2.62
N THR A 540 50.40 -8.77 3.32
CA THR A 540 51.40 -7.70 3.42
C THR A 540 52.29 -7.75 2.18
N ILE A 541 52.30 -6.69 1.37
CA ILE A 541 53.08 -6.66 0.14
C ILE A 541 54.58 -6.63 0.50
N PRO A 542 55.38 -7.64 0.08
CA PRO A 542 56.78 -7.75 0.48
C PRO A 542 57.59 -6.50 0.17
N GLY A 543 58.39 -6.06 1.16
CA GLY A 543 59.24 -4.86 1.03
C GLY A 543 58.50 -3.53 1.15
N THR A 544 57.20 -3.54 1.47
CA THR A 544 56.39 -2.33 1.68
C THR A 544 55.65 -2.39 3.02
N SER A 545 54.99 -1.29 3.40
CA SER A 545 54.02 -1.26 4.50
C SER A 545 52.57 -1.25 4.01
N ILE A 546 52.36 -1.66 2.76
CA ILE A 546 51.03 -1.74 2.16
C ILE A 546 50.45 -3.12 2.45
N VAL A 547 49.21 -3.14 2.96
CA VAL A 547 48.46 -4.36 3.23
C VAL A 547 47.19 -4.36 2.39
N ALA A 548 46.97 -5.43 1.64
CA ALA A 548 45.72 -5.69 0.95
C ALA A 548 44.91 -6.70 1.77
N SER A 549 43.69 -6.35 2.14
CA SER A 549 42.78 -7.17 2.93
C SER A 549 41.57 -7.57 2.11
N LEU A 550 41.15 -8.83 2.27
CA LEU A 550 39.87 -9.33 1.80
C LEU A 550 39.11 -9.89 3.01
N SER A 551 37.93 -9.34 3.26
CA SER A 551 37.04 -9.77 4.35
C SER A 551 35.70 -10.28 3.79
N GLY A 552 35.15 -11.29 4.45
CA GLY A 552 33.82 -11.85 4.16
C GLY A 552 32.98 -11.92 5.43
N TYR A 553 31.68 -11.65 5.27
CA TYR A 553 30.68 -11.66 6.33
C TYR A 553 29.44 -12.41 5.84
N ALA A 554 28.84 -13.23 6.71
CA ALA A 554 27.55 -13.83 6.47
C ALA A 554 26.81 -14.07 7.79
N GLY A 555 25.52 -13.75 7.86
CA GLY A 555 24.72 -13.99 9.05
C GLY A 555 23.25 -14.31 8.77
N ASN A 556 22.62 -14.86 9.80
CA ASN A 556 21.24 -15.33 9.82
C ASN A 556 20.59 -14.95 11.16
N TRP A 557 19.35 -14.46 11.10
CA TRP A 557 18.61 -13.97 12.25
C TRP A 557 17.14 -14.36 12.17
N ASN A 558 16.53 -14.60 13.33
CA ASN A 558 15.08 -14.57 13.48
C ASN A 558 14.65 -13.14 13.77
N THR A 559 13.59 -12.67 13.11
CA THR A 559 13.06 -11.32 13.27
C THR A 559 11.65 -11.40 13.80
N ASP A 560 11.38 -10.87 14.99
CA ASP A 560 10.03 -10.76 15.55
C ASP A 560 9.50 -9.34 15.36
N ILE A 561 8.39 -9.20 14.65
CA ILE A 561 7.78 -7.93 14.26
C ILE A 561 6.42 -7.79 14.93
N SER A 562 6.22 -6.65 15.59
CA SER A 562 4.95 -6.18 16.13
C SER A 562 4.58 -4.88 15.44
N ARG A 563 3.79 -4.95 14.38
CA ARG A 563 3.34 -3.78 13.62
C ARG A 563 2.08 -3.21 14.25
N ASN A 564 2.21 -2.01 14.78
CA ASN A 564 1.08 -1.26 15.33
C ASN A 564 0.46 -0.35 14.27
N TYR A 565 -0.85 -0.14 14.38
CA TYR A 565 -1.62 0.82 13.58
C TYR A 565 -2.85 1.28 14.37
N LEU A 566 -3.44 2.39 13.94
CA LEU A 566 -4.68 2.89 14.53
C LEU A 566 -5.86 2.11 13.95
N ASN A 567 -6.62 1.44 14.81
CA ASN A 567 -7.87 0.76 14.51
C ASN A 567 -9.00 1.49 15.24
N GLY A 568 -9.63 2.43 14.55
CA GLY A 568 -10.47 3.45 15.17
C GLY A 568 -9.65 4.24 16.20
N ALA A 569 -10.14 4.30 17.44
CA ALA A 569 -9.50 5.03 18.52
C ALA A 569 -8.43 4.25 19.28
N ASP A 570 -8.30 2.95 19.02
CA ASP A 570 -7.35 2.08 19.72
C ASP A 570 -6.13 1.82 18.83
N VAL A 571 -4.98 1.57 19.46
CA VAL A 571 -3.83 0.98 18.78
C VAL A 571 -4.07 -0.53 18.73
N ASP A 572 -3.99 -1.08 17.52
CA ASP A 572 -4.10 -2.50 17.26
C ASP A 572 -2.79 -3.01 16.65
N THR A 573 -2.57 -4.32 16.76
CA THR A 573 -1.27 -4.93 16.49
C THR A 573 -1.43 -6.18 15.64
N SER A 574 -0.66 -6.22 14.56
CA SER A 574 -0.40 -7.42 13.77
C SER A 574 1.03 -7.87 14.01
N THR A 575 1.25 -9.18 14.10
CA THR A 575 2.57 -9.76 14.42
C THR A 575 3.04 -10.75 13.35
N GLY A 576 4.35 -10.80 13.12
CA GLY A 576 4.98 -11.78 12.22
C GLY A 576 6.42 -12.08 12.65
N SER A 577 6.92 -13.25 12.28
CA SER A 577 8.29 -13.68 12.63
C SER A 577 9.08 -14.16 11.40
N PRO A 578 9.48 -13.28 10.46
CA PRO A 578 10.31 -13.68 9.31
C PRO A 578 11.76 -13.99 9.72
N ASP A 579 12.42 -14.82 8.91
CA ASP A 579 13.88 -14.94 8.94
C ASP A 579 14.53 -13.77 8.18
N ALA A 580 15.74 -13.39 8.59
CA ALA A 580 16.57 -12.41 7.91
C ALA A 580 17.97 -12.96 7.67
N ARG A 581 18.60 -12.51 6.58
CA ARG A 581 19.94 -12.95 6.16
C ARG A 581 20.72 -11.80 5.53
N SER A 582 22.03 -11.85 5.69
CA SER A 582 22.93 -10.82 5.17
C SER A 582 24.28 -11.42 4.83
N TRP A 583 24.88 -10.96 3.73
CA TRP A 583 26.27 -11.24 3.41
C TRP A 583 26.97 -9.98 2.92
N ALA A 584 28.27 -9.90 3.13
CA ALA A 584 29.10 -8.82 2.59
C ALA A 584 30.52 -9.29 2.29
N VAL A 585 31.13 -8.66 1.29
CA VAL A 585 32.55 -8.82 0.94
C VAL A 585 33.18 -7.44 0.91
N ARG A 586 34.33 -7.30 1.58
CA ARG A 586 35.10 -6.06 1.64
C ARG A 586 36.50 -6.30 1.09
N ALA A 587 36.89 -5.51 0.09
CA ALA A 587 38.27 -5.38 -0.34
C ALA A 587 38.83 -4.06 0.19
N ARG A 588 39.99 -4.09 0.85
CA ARG A 588 40.58 -2.92 1.48
C ARG A 588 42.09 -2.87 1.25
N VAL A 589 42.64 -1.68 1.11
CA VAL A 589 44.09 -1.44 1.02
C VAL A 589 44.47 -0.37 2.03
N ASP A 590 45.40 -0.70 2.92
CA ASP A 590 45.97 0.20 3.92
C ASP A 590 47.45 0.43 3.62
N TRP A 591 47.89 1.69 3.64
CA TRP A 591 49.32 2.02 3.62
C TRP A 591 49.77 2.38 5.04
N LEU A 592 50.20 1.36 5.79
CA LEU A 592 50.49 1.51 7.21
C LEU A 592 51.70 2.42 7.43
N ASN A 593 51.55 3.40 8.31
CA ASN A 593 52.58 4.36 8.70
C ASN A 593 53.25 5.06 7.48
N ALA A 594 52.48 5.32 6.42
CA ALA A 594 52.94 5.93 5.17
C ALA A 594 53.73 7.23 5.39
N VAL A 595 53.28 8.05 6.35
CA VAL A 595 53.94 9.29 6.71
C VAL A 595 54.17 9.32 8.22
N GLN A 596 55.42 9.58 8.61
CA GLN A 596 55.77 9.85 9.98
C GLN A 596 56.11 11.34 10.14
N TRP A 597 55.43 12.00 11.07
CA TRP A 597 55.73 13.37 11.46
C TRP A 597 55.93 13.46 12.98
N GLY A 598 57.18 13.45 13.41
CA GLY A 598 57.53 13.36 14.83
C GLY A 598 56.98 12.07 15.47
N GLN A 599 56.09 12.22 16.44
CA GLN A 599 55.43 11.12 17.16
C GLN A 599 54.13 10.63 16.48
N PHE A 600 53.73 11.25 15.37
CA PHE A 600 52.50 10.93 14.64
C PHE A 600 52.80 10.01 13.46
N TYR A 601 52.02 8.95 13.30
CA TYR A 601 52.09 8.02 12.19
C TYR A 601 50.76 8.00 11.46
N LEU A 602 50.76 8.44 10.20
CA LEU A 602 49.58 8.53 9.36
C LEU A 602 49.50 7.31 8.44
N SER A 603 48.30 6.71 8.35
CA SER A 603 48.01 5.53 7.52
C SER A 603 46.74 5.78 6.72
N PRO A 604 46.85 6.12 5.42
CA PRO A 604 45.68 6.23 4.55
C PRO A 604 45.20 4.84 4.13
N TYR A 605 43.91 4.73 3.86
CA TYR A 605 43.30 3.52 3.32
C TYR A 605 42.14 3.83 2.38
N ALA A 606 41.86 2.85 1.54
CA ALA A 606 40.67 2.83 0.69
C ALA A 606 40.04 1.44 0.74
N ALA A 607 38.72 1.39 0.65
CA ALA A 607 37.99 0.14 0.65
C ALA A 607 36.77 0.21 -0.25
N TYR A 608 36.38 -0.96 -0.72
CA TYR A 608 35.12 -1.21 -1.42
C TYR A 608 34.40 -2.38 -0.75
N THR A 609 33.13 -2.18 -0.41
CA THR A 609 32.26 -3.18 0.19
C THR A 609 31.06 -3.40 -0.71
N GLN A 610 30.74 -4.67 -0.94
CA GLN A 610 29.47 -5.07 -1.54
C GLN A 610 28.78 -6.06 -0.61
N GLY A 611 27.52 -5.81 -0.28
CA GLY A 611 26.73 -6.71 0.53
C GLY A 611 25.27 -6.74 0.12
N ARG A 612 24.54 -7.70 0.66
CA ARG A 612 23.09 -7.82 0.46
C ARG A 612 22.41 -8.26 1.74
N GLY A 613 21.39 -7.51 2.15
CA GLY A 613 20.44 -7.89 3.19
C GLY A 613 19.16 -8.42 2.57
N THR A 614 18.48 -9.34 3.24
CA THR A 614 17.19 -9.90 2.83
C THR A 614 16.35 -10.21 4.06
N VAL A 615 15.07 -9.86 4.01
CA VAL A 615 14.04 -10.29 4.96
C VAL A 615 13.07 -11.17 4.18
N ASP A 616 12.85 -12.38 4.68
CA ASP A 616 12.04 -13.39 4.01
C ASP A 616 10.54 -12.99 4.03
N ALA A 617 9.78 -13.51 3.08
CA ALA A 617 8.33 -13.31 3.02
C ALA A 617 7.65 -13.87 4.27
N TYR A 618 6.62 -13.19 4.77
CA TYR A 618 5.85 -13.66 5.93
C TYR A 618 4.40 -13.22 5.85
N THR A 619 3.57 -13.81 6.69
CA THR A 619 2.17 -13.40 6.84
C THR A 619 1.93 -13.04 8.29
N GLU A 620 1.40 -11.85 8.50
CA GLU A 620 1.04 -11.41 9.83
C GLU A 620 -0.18 -12.16 10.37
N SER A 621 -0.26 -12.20 11.70
CA SER A 621 -1.39 -12.71 12.44
C SER A 621 -1.80 -11.73 13.53
N GLY A 622 -3.07 -11.79 13.93
CA GLY A 622 -3.65 -10.85 14.87
C GLY A 622 -4.10 -9.54 14.22
N GLY A 623 -4.75 -8.72 15.04
CA GLY A 623 -5.20 -7.39 14.67
C GLY A 623 -6.33 -7.31 13.62
N GLY A 624 -6.83 -6.10 13.47
CA GLY A 624 -7.93 -5.72 12.61
C GLY A 624 -7.55 -5.49 11.15
N PHE A 625 -6.27 -5.41 10.78
CA PHE A 625 -5.77 -5.23 9.40
C PHE A 625 -4.38 -5.90 9.20
N PRO A 626 -4.28 -7.24 9.29
CA PRO A 626 -3.04 -7.97 8.99
C PRO A 626 -2.77 -8.03 7.48
N VAL A 627 -1.49 -8.16 7.15
CA VAL A 627 -1.02 -8.29 5.76
C VAL A 627 -0.14 -9.52 5.55
N SER A 628 -0.08 -10.03 4.33
CA SER A 628 1.05 -10.84 3.87
C SER A 628 2.08 -9.90 3.25
N ILE A 629 3.37 -10.21 3.42
CA ILE A 629 4.50 -9.40 2.98
C ILE A 629 5.38 -10.28 2.07
N ASP A 630 5.74 -9.76 0.91
CA ASP A 630 6.67 -10.41 -0.01
C ASP A 630 8.12 -10.35 0.51
N GLU A 631 9.01 -11.21 0.01
CA GLU A 631 10.44 -11.10 0.32
C GLU A 631 11.00 -9.76 -0.21
N TYR A 632 11.75 -9.04 0.62
CA TYR A 632 12.38 -7.78 0.22
C TYR A 632 13.86 -7.77 0.57
N SER A 633 14.67 -7.25 -0.35
CA SER A 633 16.13 -7.34 -0.27
C SER A 633 16.82 -6.16 -0.95
N GLN A 634 17.96 -5.76 -0.41
CA GLN A 634 18.75 -4.64 -0.90
C GLN A 634 20.22 -5.05 -1.05
N THR A 635 20.81 -4.74 -2.20
CA THR A 635 22.25 -4.84 -2.41
C THR A 635 22.88 -3.48 -2.18
N ALA A 636 23.72 -3.36 -1.16
CA ALA A 636 24.48 -2.15 -0.86
C ALA A 636 25.88 -2.23 -1.48
N ARG A 637 26.34 -1.12 -2.06
CA ARG A 637 27.70 -0.97 -2.60
C ARG A 637 28.28 0.33 -2.07
N GLU A 638 29.43 0.25 -1.43
CA GLU A 638 30.00 1.37 -0.71
C GLU A 638 31.51 1.45 -0.95
N SER A 639 32.03 2.67 -1.11
CA SER A 639 33.46 2.96 -1.05
C SER A 639 33.76 3.81 0.18
N ARG A 640 34.88 3.50 0.84
CA ARG A 640 35.43 4.33 1.91
C ARG A 640 36.82 4.79 1.55
N ILE A 641 37.10 6.06 1.80
CA ILE A 641 38.44 6.62 1.75
C ILE A 641 38.68 7.27 3.10
N GLY A 642 39.71 6.82 3.81
CA GLY A 642 39.97 7.29 5.15
C GLY A 642 41.44 7.37 5.48
N THR A 643 41.70 7.91 6.66
CA THR A 643 43.03 8.01 7.22
C THR A 643 42.98 7.80 8.72
N SER A 644 44.02 7.15 9.23
CA SER A 644 44.22 6.91 10.64
C SER A 644 45.53 7.57 11.08
N VAL A 645 45.47 8.38 12.12
CA VAL A 645 46.66 8.99 12.76
C VAL A 645 46.87 8.35 14.12
N LYS A 646 48.04 7.76 14.31
CA LYS A 646 48.46 7.09 15.53
C LYS A 646 49.47 7.93 16.31
N VAL A 647 49.31 8.01 17.63
CA VAL A 647 50.23 8.69 18.56
C VAL A 647 50.42 7.88 19.84
N ALA A 648 51.66 7.75 20.29
CA ALA A 648 51.97 7.12 21.57
C ALA A 648 51.70 8.11 22.73
N LEU A 649 50.74 7.81 23.60
CA LEU A 649 50.46 8.60 24.81
C LEU A 649 51.38 8.20 25.97
N ALA A 650 51.72 6.91 26.05
CA ALA A 650 52.65 6.35 27.02
C ALA A 650 53.32 5.09 26.44
N LYS A 651 54.29 4.51 27.16
CA LYS A 651 55.01 3.29 26.72
C LYS A 651 54.09 2.10 26.39
N ARG A 652 52.91 2.05 26.99
CA ARG A 652 51.93 0.96 26.82
C ARG A 652 50.58 1.45 26.30
N THR A 653 50.46 2.73 25.95
CA THR A 653 49.18 3.35 25.65
C THR A 653 49.30 4.14 24.36
N GLU A 654 48.46 3.82 23.40
CA GLU A 654 48.43 4.42 22.09
C GLU A 654 47.04 4.95 21.79
N LEU A 655 46.97 6.15 21.24
CA LEU A 655 45.75 6.74 20.73
C LEU A 655 45.79 6.74 19.21
N ARG A 656 44.69 6.33 18.61
CA ARG A 656 44.43 6.46 17.19
C ARG A 656 43.22 7.34 16.98
N VAL A 657 43.26 8.19 15.97
CA VAL A 657 42.12 8.97 15.50
C VAL A 657 41.94 8.68 14.02
N ASN A 658 40.70 8.38 13.64
CA ASN A 658 40.33 8.05 12.27
C ASN A 658 39.30 9.04 11.73
N GLY A 659 39.40 9.30 10.43
CA GLY A 659 38.45 10.08 9.67
C GLY A 659 38.25 9.42 8.31
N GLU A 660 37.01 9.22 7.93
CA GLU A 660 36.60 8.58 6.68
C GLU A 660 35.56 9.41 5.95
N TRP A 661 35.66 9.41 4.63
CA TRP A 661 34.56 9.77 3.76
C TRP A 661 34.00 8.50 3.13
N VAL A 662 32.67 8.41 3.12
CA VAL A 662 31.94 7.24 2.66
C VAL A 662 31.00 7.64 1.53
N HIS A 663 31.00 6.85 0.46
CA HIS A 663 30.11 7.02 -0.67
C HIS A 663 29.40 5.71 -1.00
N ARG A 664 28.07 5.76 -1.10
CA ARG A 664 27.19 4.64 -1.39
C ARG A 664 26.63 4.77 -2.82
N PHE A 665 26.69 3.68 -3.59
CA PHE A 665 26.40 3.66 -5.03
C PHE A 665 25.02 3.08 -5.38
N ASP A 666 24.32 2.48 -4.43
CA ASP A 666 22.93 2.06 -4.60
C ASP A 666 21.95 3.22 -4.39
N GLY A 667 20.78 3.11 -5.01
CA GLY A 667 19.70 4.08 -4.82
C GLY A 667 18.86 3.76 -3.59
N ASP A 668 17.66 4.34 -3.55
CA ASP A 668 16.68 4.07 -2.51
C ASP A 668 16.41 2.55 -2.37
N GLY A 669 16.11 2.15 -1.14
CA GLY A 669 15.74 0.77 -0.80
C GLY A 669 14.46 0.32 -1.50
N PRO A 670 14.23 -1.01 -1.58
CA PRO A 670 13.04 -1.53 -2.22
C PRO A 670 11.77 -1.07 -1.48
N PRO A 671 10.65 -0.91 -2.19
CA PRO A 671 9.35 -0.80 -1.54
C PRO A 671 9.04 -2.10 -0.79
N VAL A 672 8.22 -2.03 0.26
CA VAL A 672 7.60 -3.20 0.87
C VAL A 672 6.29 -3.45 0.12
N THR A 673 6.08 -4.68 -0.34
CA THR A 673 4.88 -5.09 -1.08
C THR A 673 4.22 -6.29 -0.41
N GLY A 674 2.93 -6.47 -0.68
CA GLY A 674 2.20 -7.64 -0.20
C GLY A 674 0.69 -7.54 -0.34
N GLU A 675 -0.05 -8.43 0.33
CA GLU A 675 -1.52 -8.51 0.31
C GLU A 675 -2.14 -8.02 1.62
N ILE A 676 -3.16 -7.18 1.55
CA ILE A 676 -4.03 -6.86 2.69
C ILE A 676 -5.04 -8.01 2.86
N LEU A 677 -4.89 -8.77 3.94
CA LEU A 677 -5.69 -9.96 4.16
C LEU A 677 -7.18 -9.61 4.31
N GLY A 678 -8.03 -10.46 3.75
CA GLY A 678 -9.49 -10.29 3.76
C GLY A 678 -10.07 -9.78 2.46
N GLY A 679 -9.36 -9.98 1.35
CA GLY A 679 -9.82 -9.56 0.03
C GLY A 679 -9.81 -8.06 -0.16
N LEU A 680 -9.03 -7.32 0.65
CA LEU A 680 -8.88 -5.88 0.53
C LEU A 680 -7.80 -5.48 -0.48
N GLY A 681 -7.24 -6.44 -1.23
CA GLY A 681 -6.24 -6.21 -2.28
C GLY A 681 -4.81 -6.24 -1.74
N THR A 682 -3.91 -5.49 -2.37
CA THR A 682 -2.48 -5.44 -2.12
C THR A 682 -2.04 -4.10 -1.52
N PHE A 683 -0.74 -3.91 -1.30
CA PHE A 683 -0.16 -2.62 -0.96
C PHE A 683 1.28 -2.52 -1.49
N ALA A 684 1.75 -1.28 -1.66
CA ALA A 684 3.18 -1.01 -1.81
C ALA A 684 3.55 0.30 -1.10
N THR A 685 4.66 0.28 -0.37
CA THR A 685 5.16 1.46 0.36
C THR A 685 6.16 2.25 -0.50
N PRO A 686 6.50 3.50 -0.13
CA PRO A 686 7.67 4.15 -0.69
C PRO A 686 8.93 3.34 -0.45
N GLY A 687 9.88 3.43 -1.37
CA GLY A 687 11.24 2.98 -1.14
C GLY A 687 11.88 3.77 0.00
N GLN A 688 12.66 3.10 0.84
CA GLN A 688 13.39 3.76 1.93
C GLN A 688 14.49 4.64 1.34
N LYS A 689 14.54 5.91 1.76
CA LYS A 689 15.61 6.80 1.32
C LYS A 689 16.94 6.37 1.91
N VAL A 690 17.96 6.36 1.08
CA VAL A 690 19.32 5.97 1.46
C VAL A 690 20.26 7.16 1.34
N SER A 691 21.10 7.37 2.34
CA SER A 691 22.14 8.41 2.29
C SER A 691 23.26 8.00 1.34
N SER A 692 23.59 8.86 0.36
CA SER A 692 24.65 8.57 -0.62
C SER A 692 26.04 8.94 -0.13
N ASP A 693 26.17 9.96 0.71
CA ASP A 693 27.46 10.50 1.13
C ASP A 693 27.41 10.91 2.61
N TRP A 694 28.39 10.45 3.38
CA TRP A 694 28.58 10.91 4.76
C TRP A 694 30.05 10.87 5.16
N ALA A 695 30.36 11.53 6.28
CA ALA A 695 31.66 11.43 6.92
C ALA A 695 31.54 10.63 8.22
N ARG A 696 32.58 9.87 8.54
CA ARG A 696 32.71 9.13 9.79
C ARG A 696 34.00 9.54 10.50
N VAL A 697 33.93 9.65 11.81
CA VAL A 697 35.09 9.92 12.66
C VAL A 697 35.12 8.95 13.82
N GLY A 698 36.31 8.71 14.36
CA GLY A 698 36.45 7.85 15.53
C GLY A 698 37.81 7.94 16.18
N ALA A 699 37.91 7.30 17.34
CA ALA A 699 39.13 7.21 18.11
C ALA A 699 39.24 5.86 18.81
N ASP A 700 40.46 5.34 18.88
CA ASP A 700 40.80 4.07 19.50
C ASP A 700 41.88 4.27 20.55
N LEU A 701 41.69 3.71 21.73
CA LEU A 701 42.67 3.69 22.80
C LEU A 701 43.18 2.25 23.01
N ASP A 702 44.40 1.99 22.57
CA ASP A 702 45.07 0.71 22.74
C ASP A 702 45.91 0.72 24.03
N GLN A 703 45.59 -0.16 24.96
CA GLN A 703 46.32 -0.39 26.20
C GLN A 703 46.98 -1.77 26.18
N ARG A 704 48.31 -1.80 26.07
CA ARG A 704 49.10 -3.03 26.24
C ARG A 704 49.07 -3.48 27.70
N ILE A 705 48.50 -4.64 27.95
CA ILE A 705 48.42 -5.26 29.28
C ILE A 705 49.69 -6.07 29.56
N GLY A 706 50.27 -6.68 28.53
CA GLY A 706 51.52 -7.45 28.59
C GLY A 706 52.27 -7.43 27.27
N ALA A 707 53.23 -8.34 27.09
CA ALA A 707 53.96 -8.48 25.84
C ALA A 707 53.06 -8.95 24.68
N ASN A 708 52.06 -9.78 24.99
CA ASN A 708 51.21 -10.44 24.00
C ASN A 708 49.71 -10.14 24.22
N ALA A 709 49.34 -9.04 24.88
CA ALA A 709 47.93 -8.72 25.13
C ALA A 709 47.65 -7.22 25.01
N VAL A 710 46.61 -6.89 24.25
CA VAL A 710 46.12 -5.53 24.01
C VAL A 710 44.64 -5.45 24.32
N LEU A 711 44.25 -4.47 25.12
CA LEU A 711 42.86 -4.05 25.30
C LEU A 711 42.64 -2.79 24.48
N THR A 712 41.65 -2.80 23.60
CA THR A 712 41.25 -1.67 22.77
C THR A 712 39.87 -1.21 23.20
N VAL A 713 39.70 0.11 23.34
CA VAL A 713 38.39 0.76 23.45
C VAL A 713 38.25 1.69 22.27
N SER A 714 37.17 1.56 21.51
CA SER A 714 36.90 2.36 20.32
C SER A 714 35.60 3.12 20.45
N LEU A 715 35.56 4.33 19.87
CA LEU A 715 34.36 5.15 19.72
C LEU A 715 34.33 5.71 18.31
N HIS A 716 33.21 5.54 17.61
CA HIS A 716 33.01 6.12 16.28
C HIS A 716 31.61 6.74 16.16
N GLY A 717 31.48 7.70 15.25
CA GLY A 717 30.19 8.27 14.90
C GLY A 717 30.20 8.80 13.47
N ALA A 718 29.05 8.68 12.82
CA ALA A 718 28.78 9.31 11.54
C ALA A 718 28.27 10.75 11.73
N LEU A 719 28.55 11.60 10.74
CA LEU A 719 28.19 13.01 10.74
C LEU A 719 27.06 13.24 9.73
N GLY A 720 25.93 13.78 10.22
CA GLY A 720 24.74 14.03 9.39
C GLY A 720 23.84 12.80 9.27
N GLN A 721 23.03 12.73 8.22
CA GLN A 721 22.30 11.52 7.86
C GLN A 721 23.25 10.48 7.28
N SER A 722 23.11 9.23 7.68
CA SER A 722 24.07 8.18 7.34
C SER A 722 23.53 6.79 7.52
N GLU A 723 24.10 5.86 6.77
CA GLU A 723 23.81 4.43 6.86
C GLU A 723 24.70 3.71 7.89
N ASP A 724 25.69 4.42 8.44
CA ASP A 724 26.47 4.00 9.59
C ASP A 724 25.75 4.36 10.90
N ALA A 725 26.16 3.68 11.98
CA ALA A 725 25.73 4.06 13.32
C ALA A 725 26.08 5.52 13.63
N SER A 726 25.08 6.28 14.07
CA SER A 726 25.25 7.67 14.51
C SER A 726 26.23 7.75 15.68
N ALA A 727 26.22 6.74 16.55
CA ALA A 727 27.25 6.49 17.54
C ALA A 727 27.47 4.98 17.72
N SER A 728 28.72 4.56 17.83
CA SER A 728 29.11 3.19 18.15
C SER A 728 30.30 3.18 19.10
N GLY A 729 30.36 2.16 19.95
CA GLY A 729 31.46 1.93 20.86
C GLY A 729 31.79 0.45 20.96
N SER A 730 33.07 0.14 21.09
CA SER A 730 33.56 -1.23 21.18
C SER A 730 34.60 -1.42 22.26
N VAL A 731 34.65 -2.63 22.80
CA VAL A 731 35.71 -3.10 23.70
C VAL A 731 36.23 -4.42 23.16
N SER A 732 37.53 -4.48 22.88
CA SER A 732 38.18 -5.66 22.32
C SER A 732 39.40 -6.07 23.15
N LEU A 733 39.50 -7.35 23.50
CA LEU A 733 40.70 -7.94 24.10
C LEU A 733 41.33 -8.88 23.08
N LYS A 734 42.59 -8.62 22.73
CA LYS A 734 43.36 -9.40 21.77
C LYS A 734 44.58 -10.00 22.48
N VAL A 735 44.79 -11.31 22.31
CA VAL A 735 45.87 -12.06 22.96
C VAL A 735 46.64 -12.87 21.93
N GLY A 736 47.97 -12.73 21.94
CA GLY A 736 48.89 -13.50 21.11
C GLY A 736 49.52 -14.68 21.88
N PHE A 737 49.80 -15.77 21.19
CA PHE A 737 50.43 -16.97 21.77
C PHE A 737 51.38 -17.67 20.82
#